data_AF-A0A3M7KT69-F1
#
_entry.id   AF-A0A3M7KT69-F1
#
_cell.length_a   1.000
_cell.length_b   1.000
_cell.length_c   1.000
_cell.angle_alpha   90.00
_cell.angle_beta   90.00
_cell.angle_gamma   90.00
#
_symmetry.space_group_name_H-M   'P 1'
#
loop_
_entity.id
_entity.type
_entity.pdbx_description
1 polymer ?
#
loop_
_entity_poly.entity_id
_entity_poly.type
_entity_poly.pdbx_seq_one_letter_code
_entity_poly.pdbx_strand_id
1 'polypeptide(L)'
;MSLQRGVLLLLALSACVAAQSCSDISAISNGAKADGKTNDAAVFAAMNSKSSIGLIYMPKGTYLIGTSITISKPILADYGAIFKLSSGVTLSISNQPEHSIDTFFSGSGRVDFLAGTVRAFPEWWGAVGDGTTDDAAAIQAAYRAVSVGQSAMLYFSSKTYAIGSELVFGITATIMSETGARLKAVGAATRGVRFTEGGATFKMVLPHLTGFSSYCLNLAGTDLAALQLQTLSNCGDAIRLTVTPGSDINNCLDNTIWFTSITNSLVGIAFRAASSCAGPSCVIQGNQFIGNTISGGPASIPVSAIGMFYGGSSSSTPAWDSNQWNIGTISPQASNTRYAVVRAEPLSNRAVVRIGSIGALANGASIFAGEHNIGQYTLGLASALKEGGLGLVGQLNLLELSGQLTPASTSTVIRAMTSSNTKAKFNGGKALVGNFFSLKAIPATDWATGTTQTFYIYHQLATKYLYQVKCSAPVLKATGLPALSCTQVQDNSATGTNVKYEVALTLINMSGATVKASGPGHLNSSMGLRALSLYLLATAGLVAGYIPLQQDGIASANPTREAYLADLAAIRASTSPPSPPRAPSSSINDTDTGPVLSYTMNQISRIVAVDILQATMSDTLRALESMPKATAGVTAASMEDAAPSQSISGEGLSMPDETLAPSSAAASPPQPRSPPPPEYVAASPPPPPTTYTPLGRATLSQLPAGLVPRVKTLAGVGKGCPGTRSARIYGARGDGTTDDSAALLATAAAQSYVYLPVGTYLVAKSITLTKPILAGSGTSIKVGPGVTLTLTAQVYRAPIVGDPFFTGAGAVKFAAKRQIYPDWFIQGGESDWVGLQRAGDSCTTTCTLLLHRIFYLSRQWYVNYQNEVFGTRLSMIIALNNYGRGVMFRPGEYTRPFVVPSVRHFTGFCVKVQGGVRGLNLQISTVSYCQEGISFDTTTTTPKTISNVVVGHVAAAQSNQHSVTFRAASSSDTFSNVNVNINFVLTSGLTYPSLTASGLGFFGVPGTLSSTTVTFQAYDPAQFLTVTQASTVNNYASAAVQGVRFSVDTWLGGLVTPGNMITGAYRGLNAMLNVAGGMAPEVFFSMTGDAATSISIGTVGSAGVVSNFLTSPTSLSTFNNGEALIQKLDWLRFPITSSWAPGAIRTVYYYSEFAGTGITGAKLSCEYGRWYNPGIVCVGFSVKSNPKMMVAVQLRNAGATTIPGTAGIVFFVGVQTGP
;
A
#
# COMPACT_ATOMS: atom_id res chain seq x y z
N MET A 1 -10.89 -44.48 -58.86
CA MET A 1 -12.06 -43.88 -58.16
C MET A 1 -11.69 -42.54 -57.49
N SER A 2 -11.16 -41.57 -58.24
CA SER A 2 -10.54 -40.35 -57.66
C SER A 2 -11.35 -39.06 -57.80
N LEU A 3 -12.38 -39.00 -58.65
CA LEU A 3 -13.06 -37.72 -58.98
C LEU A 3 -14.19 -37.32 -58.01
N GLN A 4 -14.87 -38.26 -57.34
CA GLN A 4 -16.11 -37.95 -56.59
C GLN A 4 -15.91 -37.24 -55.24
N ARG A 5 -14.69 -37.19 -54.67
CA ARG A 5 -14.43 -36.46 -53.41
C ARG A 5 -13.99 -35.00 -53.59
N GLY A 6 -13.55 -34.60 -54.77
CA GLY A 6 -13.15 -33.20 -55.03
C GLY A 6 -14.34 -32.24 -55.18
N VAL A 7 -15.42 -32.69 -55.81
CA VAL A 7 -16.59 -31.85 -56.14
C VAL A 7 -17.38 -31.43 -54.89
N LEU A 8 -17.47 -32.31 -53.89
CA LEU A 8 -18.25 -32.05 -52.67
C LEU A 8 -17.63 -30.97 -51.76
N LEU A 9 -16.33 -30.69 -51.91
CA LEU A 9 -15.64 -29.68 -51.11
C LEU A 9 -15.75 -28.26 -51.70
N LEU A 10 -15.88 -28.13 -53.03
CA LEU A 10 -16.10 -26.82 -53.68
C LEU A 10 -17.52 -26.29 -53.45
N LEU A 11 -18.53 -27.17 -53.42
CA LEU A 11 -19.93 -26.77 -53.24
C LEU A 11 -20.27 -26.27 -51.82
N ALA A 12 -19.41 -26.51 -50.83
CA ALA A 12 -19.56 -25.98 -49.47
C ALA A 12 -19.06 -24.52 -49.30
N LEU A 13 -18.29 -23.99 -50.26
CA LEU A 13 -17.58 -22.70 -50.15
C LEU A 13 -18.23 -21.54 -50.92
N SER A 14 -19.44 -21.73 -51.45
CA SER A 14 -20.23 -20.65 -52.08
C SER A 14 -21.67 -20.60 -51.55
N ALA A 15 -21.84 -20.88 -50.26
CA ALA A 15 -22.95 -20.31 -49.51
C ALA A 15 -22.78 -18.78 -49.49
N CYS A 16 -23.37 -18.10 -50.47
CA CYS A 16 -23.46 -16.64 -50.48
C CYS A 16 -24.15 -16.22 -49.18
N VAL A 17 -23.39 -15.61 -48.26
CA VAL A 17 -23.91 -15.18 -46.95
C VAL A 17 -24.90 -14.05 -47.23
N ALA A 18 -26.17 -14.43 -47.31
CA ALA A 18 -27.27 -13.53 -47.62
C ALA A 18 -27.18 -12.29 -46.73
N ALA A 19 -27.37 -11.12 -47.33
CA ALA A 19 -27.10 -9.87 -46.64
C ALA A 19 -28.04 -9.73 -45.44
N GLN A 20 -27.50 -9.80 -44.22
CA GLN A 20 -28.27 -9.63 -42.98
C GLN A 20 -29.08 -8.34 -43.05
N SER A 21 -30.35 -8.54 -43.32
CA SER A 21 -31.39 -7.52 -43.35
C SER A 21 -31.77 -7.16 -41.90
N CYS A 22 -32.67 -6.21 -41.74
CA CYS A 22 -33.24 -5.99 -40.42
C CYS A 22 -33.99 -7.22 -39.90
N SER A 23 -34.65 -7.96 -40.79
CA SER A 23 -35.44 -9.16 -40.49
C SER A 23 -34.61 -10.25 -39.80
N ASP A 24 -33.36 -10.41 -40.19
CA ASP A 24 -32.50 -11.48 -39.69
C ASP A 24 -32.05 -11.23 -38.24
N ILE A 25 -31.65 -9.99 -37.93
CA ILE A 25 -31.07 -9.62 -36.63
C ILE A 25 -32.08 -9.05 -35.62
N SER A 26 -33.26 -8.62 -36.06
CA SER A 26 -34.29 -8.01 -35.20
C SER A 26 -35.05 -9.07 -34.40
N ALA A 27 -35.11 -8.91 -33.07
CA ALA A 27 -35.88 -9.77 -32.17
C ALA A 27 -37.37 -9.81 -32.54
N ILE A 28 -37.98 -8.65 -32.84
CA ILE A 28 -39.39 -8.56 -33.23
C ILE A 28 -39.63 -9.27 -34.57
N SER A 29 -38.71 -9.16 -35.53
CA SER A 29 -38.82 -9.84 -36.82
C SER A 29 -38.61 -11.35 -36.73
N ASN A 30 -37.90 -11.82 -35.71
CA ASN A 30 -37.80 -13.24 -35.36
C ASN A 30 -38.99 -13.74 -34.50
N GLY A 31 -39.98 -12.89 -34.20
CA GLY A 31 -41.26 -13.26 -33.59
C GLY A 31 -41.53 -12.71 -32.18
N ALA A 32 -40.56 -12.03 -31.56
CA ALA A 32 -40.74 -11.45 -30.21
C ALA A 32 -41.84 -10.39 -30.20
N LYS A 33 -42.63 -10.34 -29.13
CA LYS A 33 -43.77 -9.40 -28.99
C LYS A 33 -43.38 -8.08 -28.36
N ALA A 34 -42.40 -8.09 -27.44
CA ALA A 34 -41.94 -6.89 -26.74
C ALA A 34 -43.06 -6.09 -26.04
N ASP A 35 -44.13 -6.78 -25.62
CA ASP A 35 -45.38 -6.24 -25.06
C ASP A 35 -45.41 -6.23 -23.51
N GLY A 36 -44.34 -6.73 -22.88
CA GLY A 36 -44.21 -6.91 -21.42
C GLY A 36 -45.10 -8.00 -20.83
N LYS A 37 -45.73 -8.86 -21.65
CA LYS A 37 -46.73 -9.88 -21.26
C LYS A 37 -46.45 -11.26 -21.85
N THR A 38 -45.98 -11.34 -23.09
CA THR A 38 -45.69 -12.59 -23.82
C THR A 38 -44.24 -12.99 -23.57
N ASN A 39 -43.99 -14.25 -23.21
CA ASN A 39 -42.64 -14.75 -22.91
C ASN A 39 -41.78 -14.85 -24.19
N ASP A 40 -40.90 -13.88 -24.40
CA ASP A 40 -40.00 -13.77 -25.56
C ASP A 40 -38.73 -14.66 -25.44
N ALA A 41 -38.51 -15.32 -24.29
CA ALA A 41 -37.26 -16.04 -24.00
C ALA A 41 -36.89 -17.10 -25.06
N ALA A 42 -37.89 -17.80 -25.62
CA ALA A 42 -37.70 -18.79 -26.67
C ALA A 42 -37.19 -18.17 -27.99
N VAL A 43 -37.58 -16.93 -28.30
CA VAL A 43 -37.11 -16.20 -29.49
C VAL A 43 -35.64 -15.84 -29.32
N PHE A 44 -35.24 -15.30 -28.17
CA PHE A 44 -33.84 -15.02 -27.87
C PHE A 44 -32.97 -16.28 -27.90
N ALA A 45 -33.45 -17.41 -27.35
CA ALA A 45 -32.75 -18.69 -27.44
C ALA A 45 -32.56 -19.15 -28.90
N ALA A 46 -33.63 -19.10 -29.72
CA ALA A 46 -33.59 -19.50 -31.12
C ALA A 46 -32.77 -18.54 -32.02
N MET A 47 -32.59 -17.28 -31.62
CA MET A 47 -31.65 -16.37 -32.27
C MET A 47 -30.21 -16.63 -31.83
N ASN A 48 -29.99 -16.92 -30.55
CA ASN A 48 -28.68 -17.16 -29.97
C ASN A 48 -27.97 -18.37 -30.62
N SER A 49 -28.73 -19.43 -30.97
CA SER A 49 -28.21 -20.63 -31.63
C SER A 49 -27.96 -20.49 -33.14
N LYS A 50 -28.42 -19.42 -33.81
CA LYS A 50 -28.21 -19.22 -35.25
C LYS A 50 -26.78 -18.74 -35.51
N SER A 51 -25.99 -19.55 -36.21
CA SER A 51 -24.66 -19.15 -36.71
C SER A 51 -24.75 -17.96 -37.67
N SER A 52 -25.83 -17.88 -38.45
CA SER A 52 -26.16 -16.78 -39.37
C SER A 52 -26.59 -15.48 -38.69
N ILE A 53 -26.66 -15.42 -37.35
CA ILE A 53 -26.86 -14.17 -36.58
C ILE A 53 -25.56 -13.85 -35.85
N GLY A 54 -24.98 -12.68 -36.09
CA GLY A 54 -23.77 -12.21 -35.39
C GLY A 54 -24.05 -11.27 -34.22
N LEU A 55 -25.16 -10.55 -34.29
CA LEU A 55 -25.58 -9.50 -33.36
C LEU A 55 -27.10 -9.62 -33.22
N ILE A 56 -27.62 -9.65 -31.99
CA ILE A 56 -29.06 -9.56 -31.74
C ILE A 56 -29.41 -8.08 -31.62
N TYR A 57 -30.31 -7.59 -32.47
CA TYR A 57 -30.87 -6.24 -32.38
C TYR A 57 -32.23 -6.27 -31.66
N MET A 58 -32.34 -5.46 -30.61
CA MET A 58 -33.57 -5.23 -29.86
C MET A 58 -34.12 -3.83 -30.17
N PRO A 59 -35.15 -3.71 -31.03
CA PRO A 59 -35.96 -2.48 -31.12
C PRO A 59 -36.54 -2.07 -29.76
N LYS A 60 -36.92 -0.80 -29.61
CA LYS A 60 -37.69 -0.30 -28.45
C LYS A 60 -38.91 -1.19 -28.16
N GLY A 61 -39.08 -1.59 -26.90
CA GLY A 61 -40.14 -2.51 -26.45
C GLY A 61 -39.78 -3.18 -25.13
N THR A 62 -40.72 -3.89 -24.49
CA THR A 62 -40.51 -4.58 -23.21
C THR A 62 -40.56 -6.09 -23.41
N TYR A 63 -39.40 -6.73 -23.47
CA TYR A 63 -39.26 -8.16 -23.74
C TYR A 63 -39.38 -8.96 -22.44
N LEU A 64 -40.48 -9.70 -22.26
CA LEU A 64 -40.67 -10.51 -21.04
C LEU A 64 -39.86 -11.80 -21.14
N ILE A 65 -38.92 -12.00 -20.22
CA ILE A 65 -38.18 -13.24 -20.05
C ILE A 65 -38.82 -13.99 -18.88
N GLY A 66 -39.73 -14.90 -19.22
CA GLY A 66 -40.45 -15.78 -18.29
C GLY A 66 -39.78 -17.15 -18.09
N THR A 67 -38.59 -17.37 -18.65
CA THR A 67 -37.83 -18.62 -18.54
C THR A 67 -36.34 -18.30 -18.60
N SER A 68 -35.54 -18.95 -17.74
CA SER A 68 -34.10 -18.67 -17.64
C SER A 68 -33.37 -19.03 -18.93
N ILE A 69 -32.51 -18.13 -19.41
CA ILE A 69 -31.77 -18.29 -20.67
C ILE A 69 -30.35 -17.71 -20.56
N THR A 70 -29.42 -18.27 -21.34
CA THR A 70 -28.11 -17.66 -21.59
C THR A 70 -28.07 -17.11 -23.02
N ILE A 71 -27.76 -15.82 -23.17
CA ILE A 71 -27.52 -15.17 -24.45
C ILE A 71 -26.00 -15.00 -24.60
N SER A 72 -25.42 -15.76 -25.53
CA SER A 72 -23.99 -15.72 -25.87
C SER A 72 -23.66 -14.80 -27.05
N LYS A 73 -24.63 -14.44 -27.89
CA LYS A 73 -24.47 -13.39 -28.91
C LYS A 73 -24.36 -12.00 -28.29
N PRO A 74 -23.55 -11.08 -28.85
CA PRO A 74 -23.63 -9.66 -28.53
C PRO A 74 -25.04 -9.12 -28.77
N ILE A 75 -25.47 -8.20 -27.90
CA ILE A 75 -26.77 -7.54 -27.96
C ILE A 75 -26.56 -6.07 -28.26
N LEU A 76 -27.27 -5.56 -29.27
CA LEU A 76 -27.50 -4.14 -29.49
C LEU A 76 -28.95 -3.83 -29.13
N ALA A 77 -29.16 -2.85 -28.26
CA ALA A 77 -30.49 -2.43 -27.85
C ALA A 77 -30.75 -0.94 -28.16
N ASP A 78 -31.90 -0.65 -28.76
CA ASP A 78 -32.39 0.70 -29.08
C ASP A 78 -32.89 1.38 -27.78
N TYR A 79 -32.87 2.72 -27.69
CA TYR A 79 -33.30 3.45 -26.48
C TYR A 79 -34.74 3.08 -26.05
N GLY A 80 -34.91 2.62 -24.80
CA GLY A 80 -36.18 2.09 -24.30
C GLY A 80 -36.54 0.67 -24.75
N ALA A 81 -35.59 -0.11 -25.26
CA ALA A 81 -35.66 -1.57 -25.26
C ALA A 81 -35.31 -2.09 -23.85
N ILE A 82 -36.19 -2.88 -23.24
CA ILE A 82 -36.10 -3.32 -21.85
C ILE A 82 -36.31 -4.83 -21.77
N PHE A 83 -35.41 -5.57 -21.13
CA PHE A 83 -35.70 -6.91 -20.63
C PHE A 83 -36.49 -6.81 -19.32
N LYS A 84 -37.64 -7.50 -19.27
CA LYS A 84 -38.47 -7.64 -18.07
C LYS A 84 -38.36 -9.07 -17.58
N LEU A 85 -37.78 -9.30 -16.40
CA LEU A 85 -37.53 -10.64 -15.87
C LEU A 85 -38.61 -11.03 -14.86
N SER A 86 -39.23 -12.20 -15.06
CA SER A 86 -40.15 -12.78 -14.08
C SER A 86 -39.43 -13.21 -12.80
N SER A 87 -40.17 -13.30 -11.69
CA SER A 87 -39.59 -13.80 -10.43
C SER A 87 -39.04 -15.23 -10.60
N GLY A 88 -37.89 -15.51 -9.97
CA GLY A 88 -37.18 -16.80 -10.08
C GLY A 88 -36.45 -17.05 -11.41
N VAL A 89 -36.55 -16.15 -12.39
CA VAL A 89 -35.89 -16.28 -13.70
C VAL A 89 -34.51 -15.62 -13.70
N THR A 90 -33.51 -16.27 -14.30
CA THR A 90 -32.16 -15.72 -14.52
C THR A 90 -31.89 -15.50 -16.01
N LEU A 91 -31.52 -14.27 -16.39
CA LEU A 91 -30.99 -13.92 -17.70
C LEU A 91 -29.46 -13.81 -17.63
N SER A 92 -28.76 -14.78 -18.21
CA SER A 92 -27.29 -14.76 -18.28
C SER A 92 -26.83 -14.16 -19.61
N ILE A 93 -25.90 -13.21 -19.58
CA ILE A 93 -25.38 -12.51 -20.78
C ILE A 93 -23.86 -12.70 -20.85
N SER A 94 -23.40 -13.39 -21.89
CA SER A 94 -21.98 -13.77 -22.02
C SER A 94 -21.07 -12.69 -22.60
N ASN A 95 -21.64 -11.67 -23.25
CA ASN A 95 -20.90 -10.66 -24.01
C ASN A 95 -21.45 -9.27 -23.73
N GLN A 96 -20.54 -8.28 -23.65
CA GLN A 96 -20.87 -6.87 -23.43
C GLN A 96 -22.09 -6.41 -24.26
N PRO A 97 -23.23 -6.08 -23.62
CA PRO A 97 -24.35 -5.48 -24.33
C PRO A 97 -24.04 -4.02 -24.65
N GLU A 98 -24.52 -3.56 -25.80
CA GLU A 98 -24.37 -2.23 -26.35
C GLU A 98 -25.75 -1.53 -26.28
N HIS A 99 -25.93 -0.70 -25.25
CA HIS A 99 -27.14 0.08 -24.96
C HIS A 99 -26.73 1.49 -24.48
N SER A 100 -27.69 2.40 -24.32
CA SER A 100 -27.47 3.70 -23.68
C SER A 100 -27.37 3.57 -22.13
N ILE A 101 -27.19 4.69 -21.41
CA ILE A 101 -27.03 4.68 -19.94
C ILE A 101 -28.38 5.03 -19.29
N ASP A 102 -29.35 4.16 -19.53
CA ASP A 102 -30.76 4.22 -19.11
C ASP A 102 -31.30 2.81 -18.86
N THR A 103 -32.56 2.67 -18.43
CA THR A 103 -33.11 1.38 -17.99
C THR A 103 -33.11 0.33 -19.10
N PHE A 104 -32.43 -0.80 -18.85
CA PHE A 104 -32.31 -1.94 -19.76
C PHE A 104 -32.89 -3.23 -19.15
N PHE A 105 -32.94 -3.32 -17.82
CA PHE A 105 -33.49 -4.44 -17.05
C PHE A 105 -34.60 -3.96 -16.11
N SER A 106 -35.62 -4.81 -15.92
CA SER A 106 -36.76 -4.56 -15.03
C SER A 106 -37.37 -5.87 -14.53
N GLY A 107 -38.28 -5.80 -13.56
CA GLY A 107 -38.89 -6.98 -12.94
C GLY A 107 -38.09 -7.50 -11.75
N SER A 108 -38.45 -8.69 -11.26
CA SER A 108 -37.91 -9.28 -10.03
C SER A 108 -37.03 -10.52 -10.25
N GLY A 109 -36.77 -10.89 -11.51
CA GLY A 109 -35.74 -11.86 -11.87
C GLY A 109 -34.32 -11.30 -11.80
N ARG A 110 -33.34 -12.15 -12.08
CA ARG A 110 -31.91 -11.90 -11.89
C ARG A 110 -31.16 -11.79 -13.23
N VAL A 111 -30.21 -10.87 -13.31
CA VAL A 111 -29.29 -10.75 -14.45
C VAL A 111 -27.92 -11.24 -14.01
N ASP A 112 -27.28 -12.07 -14.83
CA ASP A 112 -25.92 -12.58 -14.59
C ASP A 112 -25.02 -12.18 -15.77
N PHE A 113 -24.01 -11.34 -15.51
CA PHE A 113 -22.98 -11.04 -16.51
C PHE A 113 -21.82 -12.03 -16.39
N LEU A 114 -21.48 -12.69 -17.50
CA LEU A 114 -20.38 -13.66 -17.59
C LEU A 114 -19.13 -13.01 -18.23
N ALA A 115 -18.05 -13.79 -18.35
CA ALA A 115 -16.68 -13.31 -18.61
C ALA A 115 -16.48 -12.31 -19.79
N GLY A 116 -17.25 -12.38 -20.87
CA GLY A 116 -17.14 -11.46 -22.02
C GLY A 116 -17.87 -10.12 -21.84
N THR A 117 -18.50 -9.87 -20.68
CA THR A 117 -19.00 -8.55 -20.30
C THR A 117 -17.94 -7.82 -19.48
N VAL A 118 -17.62 -6.58 -19.89
CA VAL A 118 -16.56 -5.77 -19.26
C VAL A 118 -17.15 -4.78 -18.26
N ARG A 119 -18.35 -4.25 -18.49
CA ARG A 119 -19.00 -3.25 -17.63
C ARG A 119 -20.51 -3.42 -17.51
N ALA A 120 -21.00 -3.11 -16.31
CA ALA A 120 -22.41 -2.84 -16.01
C ALA A 120 -22.57 -1.45 -15.38
N PHE A 121 -23.72 -0.81 -15.60
CA PHE A 121 -24.05 0.52 -15.09
C PHE A 121 -25.29 0.42 -14.18
N PRO A 122 -25.33 1.06 -13.00
CA PRO A 122 -26.52 1.09 -12.14
C PRO A 122 -27.80 1.54 -12.87
N GLU A 123 -27.66 2.45 -13.83
CA GLU A 123 -28.75 2.97 -14.66
C GLU A 123 -29.52 1.90 -15.43
N TRP A 124 -28.87 0.79 -15.77
CA TRP A 124 -29.52 -0.34 -16.44
C TRP A 124 -30.60 -1.00 -15.58
N TRP A 125 -30.55 -0.85 -14.25
CA TRP A 125 -31.59 -1.28 -13.30
C TRP A 125 -32.46 -0.12 -12.79
N GLY A 126 -32.42 1.03 -13.47
CA GLY A 126 -33.28 2.19 -13.17
C GLY A 126 -32.68 3.23 -12.23
N ALA A 127 -31.37 3.17 -11.90
CA ALA A 127 -30.74 4.27 -11.18
C ALA A 127 -30.83 5.58 -11.98
N VAL A 128 -31.25 6.66 -11.32
CA VAL A 128 -31.40 7.99 -11.92
C VAL A 128 -30.08 8.77 -11.77
N GLY A 129 -29.49 8.80 -10.58
CA GLY A 129 -28.28 9.57 -10.29
C GLY A 129 -28.47 11.09 -10.30
N ASP A 130 -29.66 11.55 -9.88
CA ASP A 130 -30.05 12.96 -9.71
C ASP A 130 -29.62 13.56 -8.36
N GLY A 131 -29.33 12.72 -7.37
CA GLY A 131 -29.00 13.09 -5.99
C GLY A 131 -30.22 13.23 -5.07
N THR A 132 -31.38 12.73 -5.50
CA THR A 132 -32.66 12.77 -4.76
C THR A 132 -33.40 11.44 -4.77
N THR A 133 -33.38 10.68 -5.87
CA THR A 133 -34.02 9.37 -6.02
C THR A 133 -33.13 8.28 -5.39
N ASP A 134 -33.70 7.33 -4.63
CA ASP A 134 -32.91 6.25 -4.02
C ASP A 134 -32.47 5.22 -5.08
N ASP A 135 -31.21 5.29 -5.46
CA ASP A 135 -30.52 4.43 -6.42
C ASP A 135 -30.00 3.12 -5.79
N ALA A 136 -30.06 2.97 -4.46
CA ALA A 136 -29.36 1.90 -3.74
C ALA A 136 -29.76 0.49 -4.20
N ALA A 137 -31.06 0.25 -4.44
CA ALA A 137 -31.57 -1.02 -4.94
C ALA A 137 -31.05 -1.36 -6.35
N ALA A 138 -30.98 -0.37 -7.25
CA ALA A 138 -30.48 -0.52 -8.60
C ALA A 138 -28.95 -0.76 -8.62
N ILE A 139 -28.19 -0.06 -7.77
CA ILE A 139 -26.75 -0.27 -7.58
C ILE A 139 -26.49 -1.68 -7.02
N GLN A 140 -27.27 -2.13 -6.04
CA GLN A 140 -27.11 -3.45 -5.43
C GLN A 140 -27.47 -4.58 -6.42
N ALA A 141 -28.46 -4.38 -7.30
CA ALA A 141 -28.78 -5.28 -8.40
C ALA A 141 -27.66 -5.33 -9.45
N ALA A 142 -27.12 -4.17 -9.85
CA ALA A 142 -25.99 -4.08 -10.77
C ALA A 142 -24.73 -4.77 -10.23
N TYR A 143 -24.43 -4.61 -8.94
CA TYR A 143 -23.36 -5.34 -8.25
C TYR A 143 -23.57 -6.86 -8.33
N ARG A 144 -24.76 -7.34 -7.98
CA ARG A 144 -25.10 -8.78 -7.99
C ARG A 144 -24.96 -9.42 -9.37
N ALA A 145 -25.18 -8.64 -10.43
CA ALA A 145 -25.02 -9.12 -11.81
C ALA A 145 -23.55 -9.28 -12.23
N VAL A 146 -22.66 -8.38 -11.79
CA VAL A 146 -21.22 -8.47 -12.13
C VAL A 146 -20.43 -9.43 -11.25
N SER A 147 -20.89 -9.69 -10.02
CA SER A 147 -20.22 -10.62 -9.09
C SER A 147 -20.19 -12.08 -9.56
N VAL A 148 -20.94 -12.43 -10.60
CA VAL A 148 -21.02 -13.81 -11.15
C VAL A 148 -19.85 -14.08 -12.10
N GLY A 149 -19.69 -13.27 -13.15
CA GLY A 149 -18.65 -13.46 -14.16
C GLY A 149 -17.25 -13.01 -13.75
N GLN A 150 -17.13 -12.24 -12.66
CA GLN A 150 -15.88 -11.74 -12.03
C GLN A 150 -14.97 -10.83 -12.90
N SER A 151 -15.01 -10.93 -14.24
CA SER A 151 -14.40 -9.97 -15.18
C SER A 151 -15.16 -8.65 -15.26
N ALA A 152 -16.49 -8.68 -15.05
CA ALA A 152 -17.34 -7.52 -15.25
C ALA A 152 -17.16 -6.48 -14.13
N MET A 153 -17.13 -5.20 -14.53
CA MET A 153 -16.93 -4.06 -13.64
C MET A 153 -18.26 -3.38 -13.32
N LEU A 154 -18.55 -3.11 -12.05
CA LEU A 154 -19.57 -2.13 -11.68
C LEU A 154 -18.99 -0.73 -11.97
N TYR A 155 -19.58 -0.02 -12.92
CA TYR A 155 -19.06 1.25 -13.42
C TYR A 155 -20.02 2.40 -13.12
N PHE A 156 -19.61 3.31 -12.23
CA PHE A 156 -20.34 4.54 -11.91
C PHE A 156 -19.99 5.67 -12.88
N SER A 157 -21.00 6.19 -13.58
CA SER A 157 -20.87 7.41 -14.39
C SER A 157 -20.73 8.66 -13.51
N SER A 158 -20.33 9.79 -14.11
CA SER A 158 -20.16 11.09 -13.44
C SER A 158 -21.50 11.75 -12.98
N LYS A 159 -22.30 11.04 -12.20
CA LYS A 159 -23.59 11.43 -11.60
C LYS A 159 -23.52 11.54 -10.07
N THR A 160 -24.60 11.98 -9.43
CA THR A 160 -24.75 11.90 -7.95
C THR A 160 -25.82 10.88 -7.62
N TYR A 161 -25.42 9.68 -7.23
CA TYR A 161 -26.37 8.64 -6.84
C TYR A 161 -26.83 8.87 -5.40
N ALA A 162 -28.14 8.88 -5.17
CA ALA A 162 -28.73 9.03 -3.85
C ALA A 162 -28.96 7.65 -3.22
N ILE A 163 -28.60 7.51 -1.95
CA ILE A 163 -28.50 6.22 -1.25
C ILE A 163 -29.35 6.28 0.01
N GLY A 164 -30.47 5.55 0.01
CA GLY A 164 -31.40 5.40 1.13
C GLY A 164 -31.10 4.19 2.03
N SER A 165 -30.29 3.23 1.55
CA SER A 165 -29.92 2.01 2.28
C SER A 165 -28.46 1.60 2.05
N GLU A 166 -27.91 0.82 2.99
CA GLU A 166 -26.49 0.40 2.99
C GLU A 166 -26.14 -0.44 1.75
N LEU A 167 -25.13 0.00 0.98
CA LEU A 167 -24.58 -0.77 -0.14
C LEU A 167 -23.59 -1.82 0.39
N VAL A 168 -23.85 -3.09 0.10
CA VAL A 168 -23.02 -4.21 0.56
C VAL A 168 -22.34 -4.88 -0.62
N PHE A 169 -21.01 -4.84 -0.63
CA PHE A 169 -20.18 -5.40 -1.69
C PHE A 169 -19.24 -6.48 -1.14
N GLY A 170 -19.28 -7.67 -1.73
CA GLY A 170 -18.17 -8.61 -1.62
C GLY A 170 -17.02 -8.19 -2.53
N ILE A 171 -15.85 -8.75 -2.30
CA ILE A 171 -14.64 -8.48 -3.08
C ILE A 171 -14.61 -9.10 -4.49
N THR A 172 -15.65 -9.86 -4.86
CA THR A 172 -15.71 -10.70 -6.08
C THR A 172 -15.80 -9.93 -7.39
N ALA A 173 -16.06 -8.62 -7.37
CA ALA A 173 -16.21 -7.78 -8.56
C ALA A 173 -15.34 -6.52 -8.51
N THR A 174 -14.93 -6.01 -9.68
CA THR A 174 -14.25 -4.71 -9.79
C THR A 174 -15.27 -3.57 -9.70
N ILE A 175 -15.01 -2.57 -8.85
CA ILE A 175 -15.78 -1.32 -8.79
C ILE A 175 -14.92 -0.15 -9.29
N MET A 176 -15.45 0.64 -10.23
CA MET A 176 -14.80 1.83 -10.79
C MET A 176 -15.79 2.99 -10.93
N SER A 177 -15.28 4.23 -10.88
CA SER A 177 -16.11 5.43 -11.00
C SER A 177 -15.41 6.54 -11.80
N GLU A 178 -16.13 7.27 -12.65
CA GLU A 178 -15.63 8.54 -13.19
C GLU A 178 -15.36 9.55 -12.06
N THR A 179 -14.41 10.46 -12.26
CA THR A 179 -13.97 11.47 -11.27
C THR A 179 -15.10 12.33 -10.70
N GLY A 180 -16.21 12.51 -11.42
CA GLY A 180 -17.37 13.28 -10.93
C GLY A 180 -18.43 12.47 -10.18
N ALA A 181 -18.32 11.14 -10.12
CA ALA A 181 -19.31 10.25 -9.52
C ALA A 181 -19.41 10.44 -8.00
N ARG A 182 -20.63 10.41 -7.44
CA ARG A 182 -20.88 10.58 -5.99
C ARG A 182 -21.91 9.58 -5.48
N LEU A 183 -21.76 9.16 -4.22
CA LEU A 183 -22.76 8.48 -3.40
C LEU A 183 -23.16 9.44 -2.27
N LYS A 184 -24.44 9.77 -2.16
CA LYS A 184 -24.99 10.76 -1.22
C LYS A 184 -26.09 10.13 -0.36
N ALA A 185 -26.00 10.25 0.96
CA ALA A 185 -27.07 9.83 1.86
C ALA A 185 -28.38 10.59 1.59
N VAL A 186 -29.51 9.88 1.59
CA VAL A 186 -30.87 10.44 1.58
C VAL A 186 -31.78 9.71 2.58
N GLY A 187 -32.89 10.34 2.96
CA GLY A 187 -33.82 9.78 3.95
C GLY A 187 -33.13 9.52 5.28
N ALA A 188 -33.29 8.31 5.82
CA ALA A 188 -32.68 7.87 7.09
C ALA A 188 -31.32 7.16 6.92
N ALA A 189 -30.67 7.26 5.76
CA ALA A 189 -29.44 6.52 5.46
C ALA A 189 -28.23 6.95 6.31
N THR A 190 -27.89 6.16 7.32
CA THR A 190 -26.72 6.41 8.18
C THR A 190 -25.44 5.74 7.66
N ARG A 191 -25.54 4.79 6.71
CA ARG A 191 -24.43 3.93 6.26
C ARG A 191 -24.29 3.99 4.74
N GLY A 192 -23.08 4.21 4.25
CA GLY A 192 -22.76 4.25 2.82
C GLY A 192 -22.44 2.86 2.25
N VAL A 193 -21.16 2.60 2.04
CA VAL A 193 -20.64 1.35 1.47
C VAL A 193 -19.99 0.50 2.57
N ARG A 194 -20.35 -0.79 2.64
CA ARG A 194 -19.59 -1.82 3.36
C ARG A 194 -19.01 -2.83 2.38
N PHE A 195 -17.70 -3.08 2.49
CA PHE A 195 -17.09 -4.29 1.98
C PHE A 195 -17.14 -5.39 3.03
N THR A 196 -17.39 -6.61 2.57
CA THR A 196 -17.40 -7.84 3.37
C THR A 196 -16.41 -8.84 2.80
N GLU A 197 -15.60 -9.42 3.68
CA GLU A 197 -14.96 -10.73 3.54
C GLU A 197 -14.05 -10.93 2.31
N GLY A 198 -12.74 -11.08 2.55
CA GLY A 198 -11.79 -11.68 1.60
C GLY A 198 -10.91 -10.73 0.79
N GLY A 199 -10.06 -11.35 -0.06
CA GLY A 199 -8.98 -10.71 -0.82
C GLY A 199 -9.40 -9.85 -2.02
N ALA A 200 -9.37 -8.52 -1.85
CA ALA A 200 -9.60 -7.55 -2.93
C ALA A 200 -8.30 -7.16 -3.67
N THR A 201 -7.70 -8.16 -4.34
CA THR A 201 -6.42 -8.13 -5.10
C THR A 201 -6.37 -7.22 -6.35
N PHE A 202 -7.13 -6.12 -6.38
CA PHE A 202 -7.15 -5.17 -7.49
C PHE A 202 -7.51 -3.74 -7.06
N LYS A 203 -6.98 -2.74 -7.78
CA LYS A 203 -7.25 -1.32 -7.53
C LYS A 203 -8.66 -0.89 -7.93
N MET A 204 -9.60 -0.93 -7.00
CA MET A 204 -10.92 -0.31 -7.18
C MET A 204 -10.81 1.22 -7.07
N VAL A 205 -11.68 1.94 -7.80
CA VAL A 205 -11.82 3.40 -7.71
C VAL A 205 -13.26 3.72 -7.36
N LEU A 206 -13.49 4.22 -6.15
CA LEU A 206 -14.82 4.48 -5.63
C LEU A 206 -15.25 5.94 -5.88
N PRO A 207 -16.56 6.21 -5.99
CA PRO A 207 -17.11 7.57 -6.04
C PRO A 207 -16.70 8.41 -4.82
N HIS A 208 -16.97 9.72 -4.87
CA HIS A 208 -17.00 10.53 -3.64
C HIS A 208 -18.15 10.04 -2.73
N LEU A 209 -17.98 10.07 -1.40
CA LEU A 209 -19.03 9.67 -0.45
C LEU A 209 -19.43 10.84 0.45
N THR A 210 -20.73 11.04 0.70
CA THR A 210 -21.19 12.14 1.55
C THR A 210 -22.45 11.89 2.38
N GLY A 211 -22.47 12.39 3.61
CA GLY A 211 -23.66 12.51 4.48
C GLY A 211 -24.00 11.31 5.37
N PHE A 212 -23.24 10.21 5.30
CA PHE A 212 -23.55 8.98 6.01
C PHE A 212 -23.10 9.04 7.49
N SER A 213 -24.05 9.33 8.39
CA SER A 213 -23.80 9.70 9.80
C SER A 213 -23.21 8.60 10.71
N SER A 214 -23.23 7.33 10.30
CA SER A 214 -22.52 6.22 10.96
C SER A 214 -21.18 5.94 10.26
N TYR A 215 -21.21 5.69 8.95
CA TYR A 215 -19.98 5.58 8.15
C TYR A 215 -20.20 5.80 6.65
N CYS A 216 -19.23 6.43 6.00
CA CYS A 216 -19.19 6.52 4.53
C CYS A 216 -18.67 5.21 3.91
N LEU A 217 -17.48 4.75 4.32
CA LEU A 217 -16.91 3.45 3.93
C LEU A 217 -16.64 2.58 5.17
N ASN A 218 -16.94 1.29 5.10
CA ASN A 218 -16.56 0.29 6.08
C ASN A 218 -15.92 -0.93 5.41
N LEU A 219 -14.79 -1.41 5.93
CA LEU A 219 -14.24 -2.73 5.61
C LEU A 219 -14.49 -3.65 6.81
N ALA A 220 -15.13 -4.80 6.58
CA ALA A 220 -15.37 -5.81 7.60
C ALA A 220 -14.86 -7.16 7.09
N GLY A 221 -13.89 -7.76 7.79
CA GLY A 221 -13.29 -9.03 7.36
C GLY A 221 -12.53 -8.97 6.02
N THR A 222 -12.14 -7.77 5.58
CA THR A 222 -11.55 -7.58 4.25
C THR A 222 -10.03 -7.65 4.33
N ASP A 223 -9.41 -8.47 3.47
CA ASP A 223 -7.96 -8.55 3.29
C ASP A 223 -7.50 -8.04 1.92
N LEU A 224 -6.24 -7.61 1.85
CA LEU A 224 -5.51 -7.20 0.63
C LEU A 224 -6.21 -6.13 -0.24
N ALA A 225 -7.25 -5.45 0.26
CA ALA A 225 -8.09 -4.56 -0.55
C ALA A 225 -7.35 -3.29 -0.91
N ALA A 226 -7.36 -2.94 -2.20
CA ALA A 226 -6.64 -1.78 -2.69
C ALA A 226 -7.62 -0.73 -3.26
N LEU A 227 -7.91 0.31 -2.48
CA LEU A 227 -9.02 1.23 -2.71
C LEU A 227 -8.54 2.66 -2.98
N GLN A 228 -8.85 3.20 -4.16
CA GLN A 228 -8.76 4.62 -4.43
C GLN A 228 -10.09 5.30 -4.13
N LEU A 229 -10.08 6.18 -3.14
CA LEU A 229 -11.16 7.07 -2.78
C LEU A 229 -10.84 8.49 -3.29
N GLN A 230 -11.88 9.32 -3.39
CA GLN A 230 -11.75 10.73 -3.79
C GLN A 230 -11.95 11.64 -2.57
N THR A 231 -13.10 12.31 -2.44
CA THR A 231 -13.49 13.00 -1.20
C THR A 231 -14.53 12.20 -0.44
N LEU A 232 -14.33 12.08 0.87
CA LEU A 232 -15.33 11.64 1.83
C LEU A 232 -15.72 12.83 2.70
N SER A 233 -17.01 13.04 2.97
CA SER A 233 -17.49 14.29 3.60
C SER A 233 -18.72 14.12 4.46
N ASN A 234 -18.80 14.83 5.59
CA ASN A 234 -19.96 14.81 6.48
C ASN A 234 -20.34 13.38 6.95
N CYS A 235 -19.33 12.54 7.20
CA CYS A 235 -19.51 11.15 7.61
C CYS A 235 -19.56 11.01 9.15
N GLY A 236 -20.05 9.87 9.64
CA GLY A 236 -19.69 9.39 10.98
C GLY A 236 -18.20 9.07 11.01
N ASP A 237 -17.85 7.82 10.74
CA ASP A 237 -16.49 7.48 10.30
C ASP A 237 -16.40 7.67 8.77
N ALA A 238 -15.42 8.42 8.26
CA ALA A 238 -15.24 8.50 6.80
C ALA A 238 -14.77 7.15 6.25
N ILE A 239 -13.73 6.57 6.86
CA ILE A 239 -13.26 5.22 6.60
C ILE A 239 -13.25 4.43 7.91
N ARG A 240 -14.00 3.32 7.97
CA ARG A 240 -14.03 2.38 9.09
C ARG A 240 -13.37 1.06 8.69
N LEU A 241 -12.56 0.48 9.57
CA LEU A 241 -12.21 -0.94 9.58
C LEU A 241 -12.90 -1.57 10.80
N THR A 242 -13.61 -2.68 10.60
CA THR A 242 -14.39 -3.39 11.64
C THR A 242 -13.90 -4.83 11.76
N VAL A 243 -13.56 -5.25 12.98
CA VAL A 243 -13.16 -6.63 13.30
C VAL A 243 -14.07 -7.24 14.37
N THR A 244 -14.41 -8.52 14.18
CA THR A 244 -15.22 -9.36 15.07
C THR A 244 -14.51 -10.70 15.29
N PRO A 245 -14.73 -11.43 16.41
CA PRO A 245 -14.06 -12.69 16.65
C PRO A 245 -14.45 -13.75 15.61
N GLY A 246 -13.46 -14.45 15.05
CA GLY A 246 -13.71 -15.53 14.11
C GLY A 246 -12.43 -16.10 13.48
N SER A 247 -12.58 -16.77 12.35
CA SER A 247 -11.48 -17.18 11.46
C SER A 247 -10.96 -16.00 10.63
N ASP A 248 -9.86 -16.18 9.89
CA ASP A 248 -9.15 -15.11 9.16
C ASP A 248 -10.02 -14.21 8.28
N ILE A 249 -11.12 -14.74 7.74
CA ILE A 249 -12.13 -13.99 6.97
C ILE A 249 -12.83 -12.87 7.76
N ASN A 250 -12.60 -12.77 9.09
CA ASN A 250 -13.10 -11.71 9.96
C ASN A 250 -12.04 -10.63 10.25
N ASN A 251 -10.78 -10.86 9.90
CA ASN A 251 -9.66 -9.96 10.13
C ASN A 251 -9.61 -8.83 9.08
N CYS A 252 -8.98 -7.70 9.42
CA CYS A 252 -8.70 -6.61 8.48
C CYS A 252 -7.20 -6.57 8.19
N LEU A 253 -6.79 -7.22 7.10
CA LEU A 253 -5.38 -7.44 6.78
C LEU A 253 -4.94 -6.66 5.53
N ASP A 254 -3.78 -6.02 5.58
CA ASP A 254 -2.98 -5.67 4.40
C ASP A 254 -3.64 -4.74 3.37
N ASN A 255 -4.73 -4.08 3.75
CA ASN A 255 -5.51 -3.18 2.89
C ASN A 255 -4.77 -1.86 2.63
N THR A 256 -4.77 -1.37 1.39
CA THR A 256 -4.19 -0.07 1.02
C THR A 256 -5.25 0.90 0.54
N ILE A 257 -5.38 2.04 1.21
CA ILE A 257 -6.47 2.99 0.99
C ILE A 257 -5.90 4.37 0.69
N TRP A 258 -6.04 4.80 -0.57
CA TRP A 258 -5.69 6.15 -1.01
C TRP A 258 -6.92 7.06 -0.94
N PHE A 259 -6.78 8.31 -0.49
CA PHE A 259 -7.87 9.29 -0.56
C PHE A 259 -7.39 10.70 -0.91
N THR A 260 -8.19 11.46 -1.66
CA THR A 260 -7.87 12.87 -1.95
C THR A 260 -8.12 13.74 -0.73
N SER A 261 -9.29 13.61 -0.09
CA SER A 261 -9.61 14.37 1.12
C SER A 261 -10.70 13.72 1.98
N ILE A 262 -10.65 13.98 3.28
CA ILE A 262 -11.74 13.72 4.23
C ILE A 262 -12.14 15.04 4.87
N THR A 263 -13.44 15.37 4.88
CA THR A 263 -13.95 16.62 5.48
C THR A 263 -15.10 16.38 6.45
N ASN A 264 -15.23 17.23 7.47
CA ASN A 264 -16.43 17.34 8.33
C ASN A 264 -16.95 16.03 8.94
N SER A 265 -16.08 15.05 9.18
CA SER A 265 -16.46 13.73 9.70
C SER A 265 -16.21 13.61 11.20
N LEU A 266 -16.92 12.73 11.91
CA LEU A 266 -16.67 12.47 13.35
C LEU A 266 -15.33 11.79 13.57
N VAL A 267 -15.03 10.77 12.76
CA VAL A 267 -13.70 10.19 12.66
C VAL A 267 -13.25 10.17 11.21
N GLY A 268 -12.00 10.55 10.94
CA GLY A 268 -11.43 10.42 9.60
C GLY A 268 -11.21 8.95 9.24
N ILE A 269 -10.31 8.29 9.98
CA ILE A 269 -10.03 6.86 9.85
C ILE A 269 -10.26 6.19 11.21
N ALA A 270 -11.22 5.28 11.28
CA ALA A 270 -11.67 4.59 12.49
C ALA A 270 -11.35 3.09 12.44
N PHE A 271 -10.58 2.58 13.40
CA PHE A 271 -10.52 1.14 13.68
C PHE A 271 -11.53 0.84 14.77
N ARG A 272 -12.40 -0.17 14.58
CA ARG A 272 -13.43 -0.56 15.54
C ARG A 272 -13.44 -2.07 15.75
N ALA A 273 -13.04 -2.50 16.93
CA ALA A 273 -13.08 -3.91 17.33
C ALA A 273 -14.25 -4.18 18.29
N ALA A 274 -14.95 -5.30 18.09
CA ALA A 274 -15.96 -5.77 19.03
C ALA A 274 -15.36 -6.05 20.42
N SER A 275 -16.13 -5.80 21.47
CA SER A 275 -15.70 -6.02 22.87
C SER A 275 -15.34 -7.48 23.20
N SER A 276 -15.84 -8.42 22.40
CA SER A 276 -15.55 -9.86 22.48
C SER A 276 -14.24 -10.29 21.80
N CYS A 277 -13.53 -9.38 21.11
CA CYS A 277 -12.19 -9.68 20.59
C CYS A 277 -11.21 -9.97 21.73
N ALA A 278 -10.44 -11.05 21.59
CA ALA A 278 -9.46 -11.50 22.57
C ALA A 278 -8.15 -11.90 21.89
N GLY A 279 -7.16 -10.99 21.90
CA GLY A 279 -5.83 -11.24 21.34
C GLY A 279 -5.87 -11.63 19.85
N PRO A 280 -5.32 -12.78 19.44
CA PRO A 280 -5.21 -13.18 18.04
C PRO A 280 -6.56 -13.54 17.39
N SER A 281 -7.67 -13.62 18.14
CA SER A 281 -9.01 -13.88 17.57
C SER A 281 -9.55 -12.76 16.69
N CYS A 282 -8.86 -11.61 16.67
CA CYS A 282 -9.22 -10.41 15.92
C CYS A 282 -7.93 -9.66 15.55
N VAL A 283 -7.57 -9.70 14.27
CA VAL A 283 -6.37 -9.05 13.73
C VAL A 283 -6.76 -7.86 12.86
N ILE A 284 -6.18 -6.70 13.15
CA ILE A 284 -6.14 -5.54 12.25
C ILE A 284 -4.67 -5.27 11.96
N GLN A 285 -4.14 -5.84 10.88
CA GLN A 285 -2.71 -5.81 10.59
C GLN A 285 -2.40 -5.25 9.20
N GLY A 286 -1.29 -4.55 9.06
CA GLY A 286 -0.72 -4.21 7.75
C GLY A 286 -1.51 -3.19 6.92
N ASN A 287 -2.54 -2.55 7.49
CA ASN A 287 -3.37 -1.60 6.74
C ASN A 287 -2.64 -0.26 6.55
N GLN A 288 -2.66 0.28 5.33
CA GLN A 288 -1.97 1.53 4.97
C GLN A 288 -2.94 2.58 4.42
N PHE A 289 -2.87 3.79 4.99
CA PHE A 289 -3.68 4.95 4.60
C PHE A 289 -2.80 6.06 4.03
N ILE A 290 -3.08 6.48 2.79
CA ILE A 290 -2.33 7.53 2.08
C ILE A 290 -3.32 8.61 1.64
N GLY A 291 -3.21 9.84 2.14
CA GLY A 291 -4.14 10.89 1.70
C GLY A 291 -3.71 12.33 1.97
N ASN A 292 -4.17 13.25 1.11
CA ASN A 292 -3.62 14.60 1.09
C ASN A 292 -4.09 15.43 2.29
N THR A 293 -5.39 15.40 2.61
CA THR A 293 -5.98 16.28 3.64
C THR A 293 -7.09 15.61 4.46
N ILE A 294 -7.05 15.76 5.78
CA ILE A 294 -8.22 15.56 6.67
C ILE A 294 -8.58 16.91 7.31
N SER A 295 -9.82 17.38 7.24
CA SER A 295 -10.17 18.73 7.75
C SER A 295 -11.57 18.91 8.33
N GLY A 296 -11.72 19.95 9.15
CA GLY A 296 -12.97 20.37 9.75
C GLY A 296 -13.46 19.40 10.84
N GLY A 297 -14.77 19.19 10.87
CA GLY A 297 -15.47 18.38 11.88
C GLY A 297 -16.53 19.20 12.61
N PRO A 298 -17.64 18.59 13.08
CA PRO A 298 -18.67 19.31 13.84
C PRO A 298 -18.10 19.91 15.14
N ALA A 299 -18.61 21.08 15.54
CA ALA A 299 -17.92 21.94 16.51
C ALA A 299 -17.99 21.50 17.99
N SER A 300 -19.01 20.73 18.40
CA SER A 300 -19.37 20.59 19.83
C SER A 300 -19.22 19.18 20.42
N ILE A 301 -18.73 18.22 19.63
CA ILE A 301 -18.66 16.80 19.97
C ILE A 301 -17.25 16.23 19.76
N PRO A 302 -16.89 15.07 20.37
CA PRO A 302 -15.60 14.44 20.12
C PRO A 302 -15.42 14.18 18.62
N VAL A 303 -14.29 14.65 18.08
CA VAL A 303 -13.89 14.41 16.69
C VAL A 303 -12.46 13.89 16.69
N SER A 304 -12.10 13.01 15.77
CA SER A 304 -10.71 12.54 15.64
C SER A 304 -10.27 12.32 14.19
N ALA A 305 -9.07 12.77 13.81
CA ALA A 305 -8.58 12.52 12.45
C ALA A 305 -8.26 11.03 12.23
N ILE A 306 -7.59 10.41 13.20
CA ILE A 306 -7.38 8.96 13.32
C ILE A 306 -7.96 8.54 14.68
N GLY A 307 -8.72 7.45 14.72
CA GLY A 307 -9.31 6.91 15.94
C GLY A 307 -9.26 5.39 15.98
N MET A 308 -8.92 4.82 17.14
CA MET A 308 -8.82 3.37 17.33
C MET A 308 -9.62 3.01 18.58
N PHE A 309 -10.62 2.13 18.42
CA PHE A 309 -11.68 1.91 19.40
C PHE A 309 -11.94 0.41 19.63
N TYR A 310 -12.00 0.01 20.89
CA TYR A 310 -12.36 -1.34 21.35
C TYR A 310 -13.09 -1.23 22.69
N GLY A 311 -14.25 -1.88 22.80
CA GLY A 311 -15.11 -1.82 23.98
C GLY A 311 -14.88 -2.93 25.01
N GLY A 312 -13.79 -3.69 24.93
CA GLY A 312 -13.50 -4.82 25.82
C GLY A 312 -12.41 -4.53 26.86
N SER A 313 -11.93 -5.58 27.55
CA SER A 313 -10.93 -5.48 28.62
C SER A 313 -9.50 -5.26 28.11
N SER A 314 -8.72 -4.45 28.83
CA SER A 314 -7.31 -4.17 28.51
C SER A 314 -6.39 -5.40 28.54
N SER A 315 -6.80 -6.48 29.21
CA SER A 315 -6.12 -7.78 29.23
C SER A 315 -6.26 -8.60 27.94
N SER A 316 -7.08 -8.16 26.98
CA SER A 316 -7.50 -8.95 25.82
C SER A 316 -7.55 -8.17 24.50
N THR A 317 -6.76 -7.09 24.37
CA THR A 317 -6.79 -6.22 23.18
C THR A 317 -6.58 -6.99 21.86
N PRO A 318 -7.22 -6.60 20.74
CA PRO A 318 -7.00 -7.23 19.44
C PRO A 318 -5.57 -6.98 18.93
N ALA A 319 -5.09 -7.83 18.01
CA ALA A 319 -3.76 -7.67 17.41
C ALA A 319 -3.78 -6.51 16.39
N TRP A 320 -3.16 -5.37 16.73
CA TRP A 320 -3.17 -4.12 15.95
C TRP A 320 -1.78 -3.81 15.38
N ASP A 321 -1.23 -4.68 14.52
CA ASP A 321 0.18 -4.63 14.09
C ASP A 321 0.43 -3.95 12.73
N SER A 322 1.60 -3.34 12.57
CA SER A 322 2.11 -2.86 11.27
C SER A 322 1.19 -1.90 10.46
N ASN A 323 0.26 -1.22 11.12
CA ASN A 323 -0.68 -0.28 10.49
C ASN A 323 -0.03 1.10 10.28
N GLN A 324 -0.29 1.72 9.13
CA GLN A 324 0.39 2.93 8.67
C GLN A 324 -0.55 4.05 8.24
N TRP A 325 -0.22 5.29 8.59
CA TRP A 325 -0.87 6.51 8.11
C TRP A 325 0.17 7.47 7.58
N ASN A 326 0.02 7.90 6.32
CA ASN A 326 0.84 8.91 5.68
C ASN A 326 -0.07 10.02 5.15
N ILE A 327 -0.24 11.07 5.94
CA ILE A 327 -1.21 12.15 5.69
C ILE A 327 -0.48 13.46 5.39
N GLY A 328 -0.85 14.15 4.32
CA GLY A 328 -0.24 15.42 3.94
C GLY A 328 -0.48 16.52 4.97
N THR A 329 -1.75 16.84 5.21
CA THR A 329 -2.20 17.90 6.14
C THR A 329 -3.41 17.45 6.95
N ILE A 330 -3.46 17.82 8.23
CA ILE A 330 -4.65 17.72 9.07
C ILE A 330 -5.01 19.11 9.55
N SER A 331 -6.23 19.58 9.27
CA SER A 331 -6.72 20.91 9.62
C SER A 331 -7.94 20.81 10.56
N PRO A 332 -7.73 20.76 11.89
CA PRO A 332 -8.81 20.68 12.88
C PRO A 332 -9.83 21.82 12.74
N GLN A 333 -11.07 21.56 13.14
CA GLN A 333 -12.07 22.63 13.29
C GLN A 333 -11.65 23.58 14.42
N ALA A 334 -11.35 24.84 14.09
CA ALA A 334 -10.75 25.81 15.01
C ALA A 334 -11.59 26.11 16.27
N SER A 335 -12.90 25.82 16.26
CA SER A 335 -13.80 25.94 17.39
C SER A 335 -14.01 24.65 18.21
N ASN A 336 -13.62 23.47 17.71
CA ASN A 336 -13.89 22.20 18.40
C ASN A 336 -12.87 21.92 19.52
N THR A 337 -13.28 22.18 20.76
CA THR A 337 -12.51 21.98 22.00
C THR A 337 -12.32 20.51 22.40
N ARG A 338 -12.93 19.56 21.69
CA ARG A 338 -12.90 18.10 21.92
C ARG A 338 -12.26 17.32 20.76
N TYR A 339 -11.59 18.02 19.84
CA TYR A 339 -10.85 17.42 18.73
C TYR A 339 -9.56 16.73 19.24
N ALA A 340 -9.26 15.55 18.69
CA ALA A 340 -7.97 14.88 18.83
C ALA A 340 -7.38 14.57 17.43
N VAL A 341 -6.08 14.71 17.21
CA VAL A 341 -5.50 14.30 15.92
C VAL A 341 -5.45 12.76 15.82
N VAL A 342 -5.04 12.10 16.90
CA VAL A 342 -5.04 10.64 17.05
C VAL A 342 -5.70 10.28 18.37
N ARG A 343 -6.65 9.34 18.35
CA ARG A 343 -7.36 8.81 19.52
C ARG A 343 -7.14 7.31 19.67
N ALA A 344 -6.88 6.85 20.89
CA ALA A 344 -6.60 5.45 21.20
C ALA A 344 -7.34 4.98 22.48
N GLU A 345 -8.32 4.12 22.27
CA GLU A 345 -9.20 3.55 23.29
C GLU A 345 -9.28 2.03 23.00
N PRO A 346 -8.17 1.27 23.16
CA PRO A 346 -7.67 0.90 24.49
C PRO A 346 -6.12 0.89 24.62
N LEU A 347 -5.65 0.31 25.72
CA LEU A 347 -4.26 0.15 26.23
C LEU A 347 -3.19 -0.52 25.31
N SER A 348 -3.42 -0.78 24.02
CA SER A 348 -2.41 -1.35 23.11
C SER A 348 -2.68 -1.00 21.64
N ASN A 349 -1.76 -0.30 20.95
CA ASN A 349 -1.97 0.16 19.58
C ASN A 349 -0.67 0.50 18.80
N ARG A 350 -0.06 -0.51 18.15
CA ARG A 350 1.13 -0.33 17.32
C ARG A 350 0.79 0.38 16.00
N ALA A 351 1.06 1.68 15.95
CA ALA A 351 0.76 2.55 14.82
C ALA A 351 1.99 3.29 14.29
N VAL A 352 2.15 3.40 12.97
CA VAL A 352 3.14 4.29 12.33
C VAL A 352 2.41 5.45 11.66
N VAL A 353 2.48 6.65 12.24
CA VAL A 353 1.72 7.82 11.79
C VAL A 353 2.67 8.96 11.40
N ARG A 354 2.62 9.34 10.14
CA ARG A 354 3.37 10.48 9.56
C ARG A 354 2.35 11.53 9.10
N ILE A 355 2.44 12.74 9.66
CA ILE A 355 1.55 13.86 9.32
C ILE A 355 2.40 15.09 8.98
N GLY A 356 2.36 15.53 7.72
CA GLY A 356 3.23 16.59 7.20
C GLY A 356 2.95 17.97 7.80
N SER A 357 1.68 18.27 8.14
CA SER A 357 1.28 19.53 8.77
C SER A 357 -0.01 19.38 9.56
N ILE A 358 -0.07 19.96 10.76
CA ILE A 358 -1.22 20.00 11.66
C ILE A 358 -1.60 21.46 11.92
N GLY A 359 -2.83 21.83 11.56
CA GLY A 359 -3.42 23.16 11.75
C GLY A 359 -3.73 23.50 13.21
N ALA A 360 -4.22 24.71 13.44
CA ALA A 360 -4.44 25.24 14.78
C ALA A 360 -5.54 24.49 15.56
N LEU A 361 -5.19 24.04 16.77
CA LEU A 361 -6.11 23.41 17.71
C LEU A 361 -6.88 24.45 18.53
N ALA A 362 -8.17 24.17 18.77
CA ALA A 362 -9.00 24.91 19.72
C ALA A 362 -8.43 24.83 21.15
N ASN A 363 -8.96 25.63 22.08
CA ASN A 363 -8.58 25.46 23.50
C ASN A 363 -9.17 24.14 24.04
N GLY A 364 -8.38 23.30 24.71
CA GLY A 364 -8.79 21.96 25.16
C GLY A 364 -8.66 20.85 24.11
N ALA A 365 -8.50 21.17 22.82
CA ALA A 365 -8.23 20.21 21.77
C ALA A 365 -6.76 19.73 21.80
N SER A 366 -6.51 18.54 21.26
CA SER A 366 -5.28 17.77 21.50
C SER A 366 -4.68 17.12 20.25
N ILE A 367 -3.39 16.78 20.29
CA ILE A 367 -2.77 15.87 19.32
C ILE A 367 -3.16 14.42 19.66
N PHE A 368 -2.93 13.98 20.89
CA PHE A 368 -3.21 12.63 21.38
C PHE A 368 -4.39 12.63 22.37
N ALA A 369 -5.20 11.56 22.36
CA ALA A 369 -6.28 11.38 23.32
C ALA A 369 -6.53 9.90 23.62
N GLY A 370 -6.60 9.56 24.91
CA GLY A 370 -6.54 8.15 25.36
C GLY A 370 -5.10 7.71 25.60
N GLU A 371 -4.86 6.40 25.62
CA GLU A 371 -3.54 5.83 25.94
C GLU A 371 -2.90 5.19 24.71
N HIS A 372 -1.65 5.56 24.41
CA HIS A 372 -0.96 5.20 23.18
C HIS A 372 0.30 4.36 23.48
N ASN A 373 0.30 3.09 23.09
CA ASN A 373 1.36 2.12 23.39
C ASN A 373 1.95 1.49 22.11
N ILE A 374 3.28 1.52 22.00
CA ILE A 374 4.10 0.97 20.89
C ILE A 374 3.97 1.77 19.55
N GLY A 375 3.51 3.03 19.62
CA GLY A 375 3.38 3.90 18.44
C GLY A 375 4.67 4.64 18.02
N GLN A 376 4.78 4.92 16.72
CA GLN A 376 5.77 5.81 16.09
C GLN A 376 5.06 6.99 15.42
N TYR A 377 5.43 8.22 15.78
CA TYR A 377 4.76 9.45 15.31
C TYR A 377 5.76 10.51 14.81
N THR A 378 5.63 10.94 13.55
CA THR A 378 6.37 12.08 12.98
C THR A 378 5.38 13.17 12.55
N LEU A 379 5.40 14.32 13.24
CA LEU A 379 4.34 15.34 13.16
C LEU A 379 4.90 16.74 12.87
N GLY A 380 4.38 17.40 11.83
CA GLY A 380 4.58 18.84 11.58
C GLY A 380 3.50 19.70 12.22
N LEU A 381 3.86 20.77 12.93
CA LEU A 381 2.94 21.70 13.58
C LEU A 381 2.94 23.07 12.87
N ALA A 382 1.79 23.46 12.30
CA ALA A 382 1.64 24.77 11.64
C ALA A 382 1.47 25.94 12.63
N SER A 383 1.15 25.64 13.90
CA SER A 383 0.97 26.63 14.97
C SER A 383 1.37 26.03 16.32
N ALA A 384 1.88 26.85 17.24
CA ALA A 384 2.30 26.39 18.57
C ALA A 384 1.12 25.82 19.37
N LEU A 385 1.34 24.68 20.03
CA LEU A 385 0.33 24.05 20.88
C LEU A 385 0.02 24.92 22.12
N LYS A 386 -1.25 24.92 22.52
CA LYS A 386 -1.70 25.48 23.80
C LYS A 386 -1.27 24.57 24.95
N GLU A 387 -1.38 25.06 26.18
CA GLU A 387 -1.09 24.27 27.38
C GLU A 387 -1.99 23.02 27.42
N GLY A 388 -1.37 21.84 27.46
CA GLY A 388 -2.05 20.54 27.40
C GLY A 388 -2.46 20.06 26.00
N GLY A 389 -2.23 20.86 24.94
CA GLY A 389 -2.58 20.53 23.57
C GLY A 389 -1.81 19.33 22.98
N LEU A 390 -0.77 18.81 23.64
CA LEU A 390 -0.15 17.55 23.21
C LEU A 390 -0.98 16.33 23.61
N GLY A 391 -1.53 16.29 24.83
CA GLY A 391 -2.48 15.26 25.29
C GLY A 391 -1.94 13.84 25.53
N LEU A 392 -0.64 13.57 25.34
CA LEU A 392 -0.07 12.22 25.34
C LEU A 392 -0.12 11.49 26.70
N VAL A 393 -0.66 10.27 26.68
CA VAL A 393 -0.55 9.26 27.76
C VAL A 393 -0.11 7.93 27.13
N GLY A 394 0.71 7.13 27.81
CA GLY A 394 1.19 5.82 27.34
C GLY A 394 2.68 5.78 26.93
N GLN A 395 3.07 4.75 26.16
CA GLN A 395 4.45 4.39 25.81
C GLN A 395 4.73 4.50 24.30
N LEU A 396 5.54 5.47 23.87
CA LEU A 396 5.87 5.66 22.45
C LEU A 396 7.29 5.24 22.09
N ASN A 397 7.40 4.47 20.99
CA ASN A 397 8.67 4.09 20.37
C ASN A 397 9.39 5.29 19.74
N LEU A 398 8.62 6.23 19.15
CA LEU A 398 9.15 7.44 18.54
C LEU A 398 8.10 8.57 18.58
N LEU A 399 8.52 9.78 18.93
CA LEU A 399 7.74 11.00 18.73
C LEU A 399 8.64 12.16 18.29
N GLU A 400 8.53 12.53 17.02
CA GLU A 400 9.21 13.68 16.41
C GLU A 400 8.20 14.82 16.20
N LEU A 401 8.48 15.97 16.81
CA LEU A 401 7.70 17.21 16.63
C LEU A 401 8.54 18.23 15.85
N SER A 402 7.94 18.84 14.82
CA SER A 402 8.58 19.85 13.97
C SER A 402 7.65 21.03 13.71
N GLY A 403 8.17 22.13 13.15
CA GLY A 403 7.40 23.35 12.89
C GLY A 403 7.34 24.29 14.10
N GLN A 404 6.15 24.74 14.47
CA GLN A 404 5.93 25.76 15.51
C GLN A 404 5.99 25.15 16.92
N LEU A 405 7.16 25.24 17.55
CA LEU A 405 7.47 24.68 18.87
C LEU A 405 7.42 25.72 20.00
N THR A 406 7.54 25.28 21.26
CA THR A 406 7.69 26.15 22.45
C THR A 406 8.90 25.72 23.26
N PRO A 407 10.00 26.50 23.30
CA PRO A 407 10.18 27.81 22.63
C PRO A 407 10.24 27.70 21.10
N ALA A 408 9.92 28.81 20.41
CA ALA A 408 9.92 28.87 18.94
C ALA A 408 11.32 28.79 18.31
N SER A 409 12.39 28.97 19.10
CA SER A 409 13.77 28.70 18.70
C SER A 409 14.48 27.86 19.76
N THR A 410 15.28 26.90 19.30
CA THR A 410 16.17 26.09 20.16
C THR A 410 17.25 26.92 20.86
N SER A 411 17.57 28.11 20.33
CA SER A 411 18.49 29.08 20.94
C SER A 411 17.91 29.87 22.12
N THR A 412 16.59 29.82 22.35
CA THR A 412 15.97 30.53 23.48
C THR A 412 16.32 29.85 24.80
N VAL A 413 17.06 30.56 25.67
CA VAL A 413 17.50 30.05 26.98
C VAL A 413 16.51 30.43 28.08
N ILE A 414 15.86 29.43 28.67
CA ILE A 414 14.79 29.58 29.67
C ILE A 414 15.37 29.40 31.09
N ARG A 415 14.88 30.10 32.13
CA ARG A 415 15.36 29.85 33.51
C ARG A 415 14.73 28.56 34.06
N ALA A 416 15.55 27.62 34.55
CA ALA A 416 15.08 26.47 35.32
C ALA A 416 14.78 26.88 36.77
N MET A 417 13.80 26.22 37.40
CA MET A 417 13.34 26.56 38.75
C MET A 417 14.12 25.78 39.82
N THR A 418 14.18 26.31 41.04
CA THR A 418 14.87 25.70 42.20
C THR A 418 13.91 25.06 43.20
N SER A 419 12.61 25.00 42.90
CA SER A 419 11.59 24.40 43.76
C SER A 419 10.43 23.85 42.92
N SER A 420 9.85 22.73 43.38
CA SER A 420 8.66 22.12 42.78
C SER A 420 7.44 23.06 42.83
N ASN A 421 6.46 22.82 41.96
CA ASN A 421 5.18 23.53 41.85
C ASN A 421 5.33 25.05 41.58
N THR A 422 6.29 25.44 40.75
CA THR A 422 6.59 26.85 40.43
C THR A 422 6.33 27.24 38.97
N LYS A 423 5.55 26.46 38.20
CA LYS A 423 5.31 26.66 36.75
C LYS A 423 4.92 28.10 36.36
N ALA A 424 4.14 28.81 37.17
CA ALA A 424 3.78 30.21 36.93
C ALA A 424 4.98 31.16 36.76
N LYS A 425 6.15 30.82 37.33
CA LYS A 425 7.41 31.57 37.23
C LYS A 425 8.35 31.05 36.12
N PHE A 426 8.03 29.90 35.52
CA PHE A 426 8.80 29.27 34.45
C PHE A 426 8.23 29.66 33.07
N ASN A 427 9.08 30.11 32.14
CA ASN A 427 8.71 30.35 30.73
C ASN A 427 7.41 31.15 30.52
N GLY A 428 7.15 32.17 31.35
CA GLY A 428 5.90 32.95 31.31
C GLY A 428 4.62 32.13 31.60
N GLY A 429 4.73 31.07 32.40
CA GLY A 429 3.64 30.17 32.80
C GLY A 429 3.41 28.96 31.89
N LYS A 430 4.14 28.84 30.77
CA LYS A 430 3.88 27.86 29.69
C LYS A 430 4.81 26.64 29.76
N ALA A 431 4.26 25.43 29.72
CA ALA A 431 5.06 24.22 29.54
C ALA A 431 5.68 24.15 28.14
N LEU A 432 6.83 23.48 28.04
CA LEU A 432 7.57 23.31 26.78
C LEU A 432 6.95 22.23 25.89
N VAL A 433 7.13 22.42 24.58
CA VAL A 433 6.66 21.54 23.50
C VAL A 433 7.73 21.52 22.41
N GLY A 434 8.59 20.49 22.42
CA GLY A 434 9.56 20.23 21.35
C GLY A 434 10.71 19.34 21.80
N ASN A 435 11.30 18.57 20.89
CA ASN A 435 12.37 17.62 21.23
C ASN A 435 13.69 18.28 21.69
N PHE A 436 13.87 19.60 21.49
CA PHE A 436 15.12 20.33 21.76
C PHE A 436 14.85 21.74 22.32
N PHE A 437 15.51 22.12 23.42
CA PHE A 437 15.39 23.45 24.05
C PHE A 437 16.62 23.81 24.89
N SER A 438 16.76 25.08 25.28
CA SER A 438 17.88 25.56 26.11
C SER A 438 17.40 26.16 27.44
N LEU A 439 18.16 25.94 28.51
CA LEU A 439 17.83 26.29 29.90
C LEU A 439 19.01 26.94 30.64
N LYS A 440 18.75 27.61 31.76
CA LYS A 440 19.75 28.19 32.65
C LYS A 440 19.48 27.78 34.10
N ALA A 441 20.41 27.03 34.70
CA ALA A 441 20.35 26.61 36.09
C ALA A 441 21.10 27.61 36.99
N ILE A 442 20.38 28.32 37.86
CA ILE A 442 20.95 29.24 38.87
C ILE A 442 20.50 28.75 40.25
N PRO A 443 21.42 28.41 41.15
CA PRO A 443 21.09 27.76 42.41
C PRO A 443 20.47 28.73 43.42
N ALA A 444 19.65 28.23 44.34
CA ALA A 444 19.00 29.05 45.39
C ALA A 444 19.95 29.40 46.55
N THR A 445 20.99 28.59 46.73
CA THR A 445 22.05 28.71 47.73
C THR A 445 23.39 28.44 47.07
N ASP A 446 24.50 28.80 47.71
CA ASP A 446 25.83 28.49 47.19
C ASP A 446 26.03 26.97 47.05
N TRP A 447 26.46 26.55 45.85
CA TRP A 447 26.51 25.15 45.45
C TRP A 447 27.95 24.68 45.26
N ALA A 448 28.46 23.92 46.23
CA ALA A 448 29.86 23.51 46.29
C ALA A 448 30.25 22.51 45.19
N THR A 449 31.52 22.54 44.75
CA THR A 449 32.04 21.56 43.79
C THR A 449 31.96 20.13 44.36
N GLY A 450 31.62 19.16 43.50
CA GLY A 450 31.42 17.76 43.88
C GLY A 450 30.06 17.45 44.54
N THR A 451 29.22 18.45 44.82
CA THR A 451 27.91 18.26 45.46
C THR A 451 26.75 18.34 44.46
N THR A 452 25.61 17.74 44.81
CA THR A 452 24.40 17.70 43.97
C THR A 452 23.35 18.75 44.36
N GLN A 453 22.52 19.15 43.39
CA GLN A 453 21.37 20.04 43.59
C GLN A 453 20.28 19.81 42.52
N THR A 454 19.01 19.86 42.91
CA THR A 454 17.87 19.57 42.02
C THR A 454 17.19 20.85 41.49
N PHE A 455 16.88 20.84 40.20
CA PHE A 455 16.15 21.88 39.48
C PHE A 455 14.86 21.32 38.86
N TYR A 456 13.91 22.19 38.50
CA TYR A 456 12.58 21.82 38.03
C TYR A 456 12.23 22.57 36.74
N ILE A 457 11.64 21.86 35.78
CA ILE A 457 11.16 22.40 34.49
C ILE A 457 9.78 21.84 34.16
N TYR A 458 9.08 22.43 33.18
CA TYR A 458 7.74 22.00 32.79
C TYR A 458 7.66 21.68 31.30
N HIS A 459 7.31 20.45 30.92
CA HIS A 459 7.23 19.97 29.53
C HIS A 459 6.01 19.07 29.32
N GLN A 460 5.26 19.23 28.23
CA GLN A 460 4.02 18.45 27.97
C GLN A 460 4.23 16.94 27.70
N LEU A 461 5.44 16.41 27.90
CA LEU A 461 5.78 14.98 27.82
C LEU A 461 5.92 14.33 29.21
N ALA A 462 5.92 15.13 30.28
CA ALA A 462 5.88 14.65 31.66
C ALA A 462 4.42 14.37 32.02
N THR A 463 4.00 13.14 31.74
CA THR A 463 2.62 12.65 31.85
C THR A 463 2.54 11.32 32.60
N LYS A 464 3.47 11.09 33.54
CA LYS A 464 3.74 9.88 34.35
C LYS A 464 4.55 8.79 33.65
N TYR A 465 4.66 8.86 32.33
CA TYR A 465 5.38 7.90 31.48
C TYR A 465 6.64 8.52 30.85
N LEU A 466 7.26 9.54 31.45
CA LEU A 466 8.32 10.35 30.80
C LEU A 466 9.51 9.53 30.27
N TYR A 467 9.65 9.49 28.95
CA TYR A 467 10.83 8.94 28.29
C TYR A 467 11.95 9.98 28.17
N GLN A 468 13.09 9.65 28.76
CA GLN A 468 14.41 10.28 28.64
C GLN A 468 14.43 11.77 28.24
N VAL A 469 14.25 12.66 29.22
CA VAL A 469 14.85 14.01 29.13
C VAL A 469 16.35 13.88 29.35
N LYS A 470 17.15 14.51 28.49
CA LYS A 470 18.61 14.41 28.45
C LYS A 470 19.23 15.80 28.53
N CYS A 471 20.28 15.96 29.31
CA CYS A 471 20.83 17.27 29.67
C CYS A 471 22.28 17.44 29.20
N SER A 472 22.58 18.56 28.55
CA SER A 472 23.94 19.02 28.28
C SER A 472 24.22 20.32 29.03
N ALA A 473 25.49 20.66 29.29
CA ALA A 473 25.87 21.91 29.95
C ALA A 473 27.09 22.56 29.24
N PRO A 474 27.27 23.89 29.34
CA PRO A 474 28.38 24.57 28.69
C PRO A 474 29.74 24.11 29.19
N VAL A 475 30.70 24.06 28.26
CA VAL A 475 32.08 23.73 28.56
C VAL A 475 32.84 24.93 29.15
N LEU A 476 33.64 24.68 30.17
CA LEU A 476 34.63 25.62 30.69
C LEU A 476 35.73 25.82 29.64
N LYS A 477 36.03 27.08 29.30
CA LYS A 477 37.09 27.42 28.32
C LYS A 477 38.47 26.86 28.70
N ALA A 478 38.76 26.75 29.99
CA ALA A 478 40.06 26.30 30.50
C ALA A 478 40.30 24.78 30.36
N THR A 479 39.25 23.96 30.23
CA THR A 479 39.35 22.49 30.23
C THR A 479 38.64 21.81 29.05
N GLY A 480 37.68 22.46 28.40
CA GLY A 480 36.83 21.88 27.36
C GLY A 480 35.68 21.00 27.89
N LEU A 481 35.38 21.10 29.19
CA LEU A 481 34.52 20.16 29.93
C LEU A 481 33.32 20.84 30.59
N PRO A 482 32.16 20.17 30.70
CA PRO A 482 30.95 20.81 31.21
C PRO A 482 31.06 21.23 32.67
N ALA A 483 30.67 22.47 32.98
CA ALA A 483 30.70 23.00 34.34
C ALA A 483 29.73 22.27 35.30
N LEU A 484 28.61 21.78 34.76
CA LEU A 484 27.55 21.07 35.47
C LEU A 484 27.27 19.71 34.79
N SER A 485 26.65 18.80 35.53
CA SER A 485 26.35 17.44 35.07
C SER A 485 24.97 17.00 35.55
N CYS A 486 24.13 16.42 34.69
CA CYS A 486 22.91 15.76 35.16
C CYS A 486 23.23 14.35 35.66
N THR A 487 22.66 13.99 36.81
CA THR A 487 22.86 12.71 37.50
C THR A 487 21.57 11.91 37.67
N GLN A 488 20.42 12.60 37.67
CA GLN A 488 19.10 12.01 37.76
C GLN A 488 18.09 12.90 37.03
N VAL A 489 17.11 12.26 36.39
CA VAL A 489 15.92 12.89 35.82
C VAL A 489 14.71 12.13 36.36
N GLN A 490 13.67 12.85 36.77
CA GLN A 490 12.47 12.26 37.37
C GLN A 490 11.21 13.01 36.89
N ASP A 491 10.16 12.26 36.54
CA ASP A 491 8.83 12.81 36.29
C ASP A 491 8.09 13.01 37.62
N ASN A 492 7.93 14.28 38.02
CA ASN A 492 7.25 14.64 39.26
C ASN A 492 5.72 14.68 39.11
N SER A 493 5.18 14.50 37.89
CA SER A 493 3.74 14.33 37.70
C SER A 493 3.22 12.95 38.13
N ALA A 494 4.13 12.00 38.41
CA ALA A 494 3.82 10.65 38.87
C ALA A 494 3.65 10.51 40.40
N THR A 495 4.39 11.29 41.19
CA THR A 495 4.70 10.98 42.61
C THR A 495 3.66 11.45 43.64
N GLY A 496 2.37 11.34 43.34
CA GLY A 496 1.26 11.72 44.25
C GLY A 496 1.09 13.24 44.48
N THR A 497 2.11 14.03 44.18
CA THR A 497 2.08 15.49 44.11
C THR A 497 1.39 15.97 42.83
N ASN A 498 0.30 16.74 42.95
CA ASN A 498 -0.60 17.12 41.85
C ASN A 498 -0.01 18.12 40.80
N VAL A 499 1.29 18.10 40.54
CA VAL A 499 1.98 19.07 39.68
C VAL A 499 2.08 18.58 38.23
N LYS A 500 1.23 19.12 37.35
CA LYS A 500 1.23 18.76 35.92
C LYS A 500 2.52 19.21 35.20
N TYR A 501 3.03 18.34 34.34
CA TYR A 501 4.17 18.56 33.43
C TYR A 501 5.54 18.74 34.09
N GLU A 502 5.69 18.54 35.40
CA GLU A 502 6.97 18.79 36.08
C GLU A 502 8.01 17.68 35.87
N VAL A 503 9.22 18.08 35.49
CA VAL A 503 10.41 17.23 35.48
C VAL A 503 11.43 17.79 36.47
N ALA A 504 11.87 16.95 37.40
CA ALA A 504 13.00 17.22 38.28
C ALA A 504 14.31 16.76 37.64
N LEU A 505 15.36 17.56 37.81
CA LEU A 505 16.69 17.42 37.22
C LEU A 505 17.74 17.55 38.33
N THR A 506 18.27 16.44 38.84
CA THR A 506 19.35 16.48 39.84
C THR A 506 20.68 16.61 39.13
N LEU A 507 21.40 17.70 39.41
CA LEU A 507 22.69 18.02 38.81
C LEU A 507 23.82 17.89 39.85
N ILE A 508 25.07 17.67 39.42
CA ILE A 508 26.30 17.78 40.21
C ILE A 508 27.18 18.90 39.65
N ASN A 509 27.78 19.70 40.53
CA ASN A 509 28.72 20.76 40.17
C ASN A 509 30.12 20.15 39.91
N MET A 510 30.62 20.30 38.68
CA MET A 510 31.92 19.76 38.24
C MET A 510 32.96 20.85 37.97
N SER A 511 32.66 22.10 38.32
CA SER A 511 33.40 23.27 37.83
C SER A 511 34.76 23.52 38.47
N GLY A 512 35.07 22.85 39.59
CA GLY A 512 36.26 23.13 40.41
C GLY A 512 36.09 24.30 41.39
N ALA A 513 34.97 25.03 41.32
CA ALA A 513 34.62 26.13 42.21
C ALA A 513 33.20 25.97 42.78
N THR A 514 32.82 26.83 43.74
CA THR A 514 31.44 26.93 44.25
C THR A 514 30.62 27.86 43.36
N VAL A 515 29.48 27.38 42.85
CA VAL A 515 28.56 28.21 42.05
C VAL A 515 27.75 29.08 43.01
N LYS A 516 27.88 30.40 42.88
CA LYS A 516 27.23 31.38 43.77
C LYS A 516 25.75 31.59 43.44
N ALA A 517 24.92 31.72 44.49
CA ALA A 517 23.48 31.97 44.38
C ALA A 517 23.12 33.34 43.76
N SER A 518 23.93 34.36 44.06
CA SER A 518 23.72 35.75 43.59
C SER A 518 25.05 36.49 43.42
N GLY A 519 25.35 36.96 42.21
CA GLY A 519 26.50 37.87 41.96
C GLY A 519 26.94 37.90 40.49
N PRO A 520 27.62 38.97 40.04
CA PRO A 520 27.96 39.16 38.61
C PRO A 520 28.90 38.09 38.03
N GLY A 521 29.56 37.29 38.87
CA GLY A 521 30.39 36.14 38.48
C GLY A 521 29.64 34.83 38.19
N HIS A 522 28.31 34.86 37.96
CA HIS A 522 27.56 33.65 37.61
C HIS A 522 28.15 32.92 36.40
N LEU A 523 28.51 31.65 36.58
CA LEU A 523 28.66 30.71 35.46
C LEU A 523 27.33 30.69 34.69
N ASN A 524 27.32 31.24 33.47
CA ASN A 524 26.16 31.23 32.58
C ASN A 524 25.99 29.82 31.98
N SER A 525 25.51 28.90 32.83
CA SER A 525 25.20 27.50 32.58
C SER A 525 23.97 27.32 31.66
N SER A 526 24.09 27.80 30.42
CA SER A 526 23.13 27.57 29.33
C SER A 526 23.09 26.09 28.93
N MET A 527 22.32 25.29 29.68
CA MET A 527 22.14 23.86 29.49
C MET A 527 21.20 23.56 28.32
N GLY A 528 21.71 22.92 27.26
CA GLY A 528 20.84 22.39 26.19
C GLY A 528 20.18 21.09 26.65
N LEU A 529 18.85 21.04 26.68
CA LEU A 529 18.10 19.82 27.00
C LEU A 529 17.40 19.25 25.76
N ARG A 530 17.24 17.93 25.75
CA ARG A 530 16.56 17.18 24.69
C ARG A 530 15.54 16.24 25.30
N ALA A 531 14.29 16.28 24.83
CA ALA A 531 13.26 15.32 25.21
C ALA A 531 13.12 14.26 24.11
N LEU A 532 13.41 13.00 24.44
CA LEU A 532 13.54 11.91 23.48
C LEU A 532 12.68 10.71 23.90
N SER A 533 11.55 10.54 23.22
CA SER A 533 10.76 9.32 23.35
C SER A 533 11.46 8.16 22.64
N LEU A 534 12.03 7.27 23.44
CA LEU A 534 12.55 5.98 23.03
C LEU A 534 12.34 5.03 24.22
N TYR A 535 11.47 4.03 24.08
CA TYR A 535 11.15 3.17 25.20
C TYR A 535 12.22 2.07 25.40
N LEU A 536 12.83 2.05 26.58
CA LEU A 536 13.50 0.86 27.10
C LEU A 536 12.50 0.07 27.93
N LEU A 537 12.11 -1.12 27.47
CA LEU A 537 11.33 -2.06 28.27
C LEU A 537 12.09 -2.42 29.57
N ALA A 538 11.49 -2.05 30.70
CA ALA A 538 11.88 -2.49 32.03
C ALA A 538 10.61 -2.93 32.78
N THR A 539 10.69 -4.13 33.39
CA THR A 539 9.70 -4.71 34.32
C THR A 539 8.23 -4.77 33.88
N ALA A 540 7.88 -5.79 33.07
CA ALA A 540 6.69 -6.63 33.27
C ALA A 540 6.88 -7.94 32.48
N GLY A 541 6.47 -9.08 33.05
CA GLY A 541 6.58 -10.38 32.40
C GLY A 541 5.29 -10.78 31.69
N LEU A 542 5.32 -10.96 30.37
CA LEU A 542 4.27 -11.59 29.57
C LEU A 542 4.89 -12.31 28.36
N VAL A 543 5.35 -13.54 28.58
CA VAL A 543 5.82 -14.45 27.53
C VAL A 543 4.82 -15.60 27.38
N ALA A 544 3.92 -15.48 26.39
CA ALA A 544 3.10 -16.56 25.85
C ALA A 544 2.52 -16.09 24.51
N GLY A 545 2.50 -16.94 23.47
CA GLY A 545 1.78 -16.58 22.23
C GLY A 545 2.05 -17.36 20.95
N TYR A 546 3.23 -17.99 20.75
CA TYR A 546 3.57 -18.61 19.46
C TYR A 546 4.40 -19.91 19.53
N ILE A 547 3.88 -20.93 20.22
CA ILE A 547 4.12 -22.35 19.89
C ILE A 547 2.79 -23.10 20.09
N PRO A 548 2.29 -23.89 19.11
CA PRO A 548 1.14 -24.75 19.34
C PRO A 548 1.58 -25.99 20.14
N LEU A 549 1.22 -26.04 21.42
CA LEU A 549 1.30 -27.25 22.24
C LEU A 549 -0.11 -27.71 22.60
N GLN A 550 -0.45 -28.95 22.21
CA GLN A 550 -1.56 -29.66 22.80
C GLN A 550 -1.30 -29.84 24.30
N GLN A 551 -2.34 -29.69 25.12
CA GLN A 551 -2.27 -29.91 26.57
C GLN A 551 -3.28 -30.98 27.00
N ASP A 552 -3.11 -32.20 26.49
CA ASP A 552 -3.57 -33.39 27.20
C ASP A 552 -2.55 -33.71 28.29
N GLY A 553 -3.00 -33.77 29.55
CA GLY A 553 -2.10 -33.83 30.71
C GLY A 553 -1.77 -35.24 31.18
N ILE A 554 -0.67 -35.37 31.95
CA ILE A 554 -0.55 -36.26 33.12
C ILE A 554 0.73 -35.92 33.92
N ALA A 555 0.79 -36.44 35.15
CA ALA A 555 1.69 -36.14 36.25
C ALA A 555 3.22 -36.09 35.98
N SER A 556 3.91 -35.50 36.95
CA SER A 556 5.36 -35.32 37.04
C SER A 556 6.18 -36.62 37.11
N ALA A 557 7.19 -36.75 36.25
CA ALA A 557 8.42 -37.51 36.51
C ALA A 557 9.58 -36.92 35.69
N ASN A 558 10.80 -36.95 36.22
CA ASN A 558 12.00 -36.38 35.60
C ASN A 558 12.96 -37.51 35.19
N PRO A 559 13.22 -37.79 33.90
CA PRO A 559 14.22 -38.77 33.47
C PRO A 559 15.55 -38.11 33.08
N THR A 560 16.67 -38.79 33.35
CA THR A 560 18.03 -38.28 33.11
C THR A 560 18.52 -38.46 31.67
N ARG A 561 19.62 -37.75 31.36
CA ARG A 561 20.33 -37.64 30.07
C ARG A 561 20.69 -38.97 29.37
N GLU A 562 20.63 -40.10 30.06
CA GLU A 562 21.05 -41.41 29.56
C GLU A 562 20.03 -42.06 28.61
N ALA A 563 18.74 -41.80 28.76
CA ALA A 563 17.70 -42.33 27.86
C ALA A 563 17.91 -41.89 26.39
N TYR A 564 18.29 -40.62 26.18
CA TYR A 564 18.52 -40.04 24.86
C TYR A 564 19.70 -40.67 24.08
N LEU A 565 20.60 -41.37 24.78
CA LEU A 565 21.74 -42.06 24.15
C LEU A 565 21.39 -43.48 23.68
N ALA A 566 20.26 -44.05 24.11
CA ALA A 566 19.80 -45.35 23.64
C ALA A 566 19.19 -45.28 22.22
N ASP A 567 18.27 -44.34 21.98
CA ASP A 567 17.60 -44.19 20.67
C ASP A 567 18.58 -43.81 19.55
N LEU A 568 19.62 -43.04 19.87
CA LEU A 568 20.70 -42.69 18.93
C LEU A 568 21.56 -43.89 18.48
N ALA A 569 21.51 -45.02 19.20
CA ALA A 569 22.11 -46.27 18.76
C ALA A 569 21.21 -47.03 17.77
N ALA A 570 19.89 -47.04 17.99
CA ALA A 570 18.93 -47.76 17.15
C ALA A 570 18.86 -47.23 15.70
N ILE A 571 19.04 -45.91 15.52
CA ILE A 571 18.98 -45.26 14.20
C ILE A 571 20.21 -45.55 13.31
N ARG A 572 21.31 -46.08 13.86
CA ARG A 572 22.53 -46.42 13.09
C ARG A 572 22.49 -47.79 12.38
N ALA A 573 21.32 -48.42 12.29
CA ALA A 573 21.17 -49.81 11.87
C ALA A 573 20.48 -50.04 10.50
N SER A 574 20.46 -49.06 9.58
CA SER A 574 20.00 -49.31 8.20
C SER A 574 20.69 -48.47 7.11
N THR A 575 20.92 -49.10 5.96
CA THR A 575 21.48 -48.60 4.68
C THR A 575 23.00 -48.40 4.58
N SER A 576 23.59 -49.11 3.61
CA SER A 576 25.02 -49.13 3.24
C SER A 576 25.26 -48.45 1.89
N PRO A 577 26.45 -47.86 1.64
CA PRO A 577 26.73 -47.06 0.45
C PRO A 577 27.34 -47.86 -0.72
N PRO A 578 27.33 -47.28 -1.93
CA PRO A 578 28.39 -47.47 -2.93
C PRO A 578 29.14 -46.15 -3.26
N SER A 579 30.34 -46.29 -3.84
CA SER A 579 31.37 -45.24 -3.98
C SER A 579 31.34 -44.45 -5.32
N PRO A 580 31.97 -43.25 -5.40
CA PRO A 580 32.02 -42.42 -6.62
C PRO A 580 33.12 -42.89 -7.61
N PRO A 581 33.11 -42.45 -8.89
CA PRO A 581 34.04 -41.37 -9.28
C PRO A 581 33.65 -40.48 -10.50
N ARG A 582 34.46 -39.42 -10.68
CA ARG A 582 34.81 -38.69 -11.93
C ARG A 582 33.84 -37.69 -12.59
N ALA A 583 34.50 -36.73 -13.24
CA ALA A 583 34.04 -35.74 -14.23
C ALA A 583 35.23 -35.50 -15.21
N PRO A 584 35.19 -34.59 -16.21
CA PRO A 584 34.08 -34.07 -17.02
C PRO A 584 34.32 -34.25 -18.55
N SER A 585 33.30 -34.06 -19.40
CA SER A 585 33.50 -33.81 -20.84
C SER A 585 32.25 -33.19 -21.53
N SER A 586 32.41 -32.78 -22.79
CA SER A 586 31.47 -31.97 -23.60
C SER A 586 31.07 -32.64 -24.92
N SER A 587 29.83 -32.43 -25.43
CA SER A 587 29.56 -32.02 -26.84
C SER A 587 28.07 -32.10 -27.27
N ILE A 588 27.52 -30.95 -27.69
CA ILE A 588 26.81 -30.64 -28.97
C ILE A 588 26.11 -31.78 -29.81
N ASN A 589 24.92 -31.41 -30.33
CA ASN A 589 24.13 -31.94 -31.49
C ASN A 589 23.12 -33.12 -31.37
N ASP A 590 21.83 -32.74 -31.28
CA ASP A 590 20.75 -32.86 -32.29
C ASP A 590 20.16 -34.21 -32.81
N THR A 591 18.89 -34.11 -33.25
CA THR A 591 18.03 -35.01 -34.07
C THR A 591 17.27 -36.24 -33.48
N ASP A 592 15.95 -36.21 -33.76
CA ASP A 592 14.97 -37.28 -34.10
C ASP A 592 14.10 -38.13 -33.11
N THR A 593 12.78 -37.85 -33.18
CA THR A 593 11.56 -38.71 -33.26
C THR A 593 11.29 -40.01 -32.43
N GLY A 594 11.01 -39.86 -31.12
CA GLY A 594 9.95 -40.61 -30.38
C GLY A 594 10.13 -42.13 -30.13
N PRO A 595 9.11 -42.87 -29.61
CA PRO A 595 7.77 -42.47 -29.13
C PRO A 595 7.58 -42.60 -27.59
N VAL A 596 6.32 -42.58 -27.12
CA VAL A 596 5.89 -42.53 -25.70
C VAL A 596 6.15 -43.84 -24.92
N LEU A 597 6.70 -43.71 -23.70
CA LEU A 597 6.32 -44.55 -22.56
C LEU A 597 6.42 -43.75 -21.24
N SER A 598 5.51 -44.02 -20.30
CA SER A 598 5.14 -43.11 -19.21
C SER A 598 5.87 -43.35 -17.88
N TYR A 599 6.31 -42.28 -17.20
CA TYR A 599 6.62 -42.29 -15.77
C TYR A 599 5.88 -41.18 -14.99
N THR A 600 4.72 -41.55 -14.45
CA THR A 600 4.06 -41.00 -13.24
C THR A 600 3.90 -39.47 -13.06
N MET A 601 2.81 -38.90 -13.58
CA MET A 601 2.32 -37.53 -13.28
C MET A 601 1.71 -37.37 -11.86
N ASN A 602 2.23 -38.03 -10.82
CA ASN A 602 1.49 -38.25 -9.57
C ASN A 602 1.92 -37.42 -8.32
N GLN A 603 2.83 -36.47 -8.47
CA GLN A 603 3.24 -35.56 -7.39
C GLN A 603 2.97 -34.07 -7.72
N ILE A 604 3.27 -33.63 -8.94
CA ILE A 604 3.08 -32.22 -9.36
C ILE A 604 1.59 -31.83 -9.44
N SER A 605 0.73 -32.78 -9.83
CA SER A 605 -0.71 -32.60 -10.00
C SER A 605 -1.48 -32.24 -8.73
N ARG A 606 -0.88 -32.41 -7.53
CA ARG A 606 -1.52 -32.05 -6.24
C ARG A 606 -1.32 -30.59 -5.84
N ILE A 607 -0.31 -29.91 -6.36
CA ILE A 607 0.00 -28.52 -5.95
C ILE A 607 -0.78 -27.51 -6.79
N VAL A 608 -0.90 -27.75 -8.11
CA VAL A 608 -1.78 -26.98 -9.01
C VAL A 608 -3.26 -27.07 -8.58
N ALA A 609 -3.64 -28.12 -7.86
CA ALA A 609 -5.01 -28.35 -7.40
C ALA A 609 -5.46 -27.39 -6.29
N VAL A 610 -4.58 -26.94 -5.38
CA VAL A 610 -5.01 -26.22 -4.15
C VAL A 610 -5.61 -24.85 -4.46
N ASP A 611 -4.91 -24.00 -5.22
CA ASP A 611 -5.39 -22.68 -5.65
C ASP A 611 -6.67 -22.78 -6.51
N ILE A 612 -6.83 -23.86 -7.28
CA ILE A 612 -7.99 -24.09 -8.15
C ILE A 612 -9.18 -24.67 -7.37
N LEU A 613 -8.94 -25.48 -6.33
CA LEU A 613 -10.00 -26.00 -5.44
C LEU A 613 -10.67 -24.88 -4.66
N GLN A 614 -9.91 -23.91 -4.12
CA GLN A 614 -10.51 -22.78 -3.39
C GLN A 614 -11.47 -21.96 -4.27
N ALA A 615 -11.18 -21.83 -5.58
CA ALA A 615 -12.10 -21.20 -6.53
C ALA A 615 -13.34 -22.07 -6.85
N THR A 616 -13.16 -23.39 -7.04
CA THR A 616 -14.21 -24.29 -7.58
C THR A 616 -15.07 -25.02 -6.54
N MET A 617 -14.63 -25.11 -5.29
CA MET A 617 -15.45 -25.67 -4.19
C MET A 617 -16.65 -24.77 -3.84
N SER A 618 -16.55 -23.45 -4.04
CA SER A 618 -17.63 -22.48 -3.81
C SER A 618 -18.85 -22.70 -4.72
N ASP A 619 -18.62 -23.18 -5.95
CA ASP A 619 -19.69 -23.52 -6.90
C ASP A 619 -20.27 -24.92 -6.61
N THR A 620 -19.41 -25.86 -6.21
CA THR A 620 -19.80 -27.25 -5.94
C THR A 620 -20.67 -27.37 -4.67
N LEU A 621 -20.41 -26.56 -3.63
CA LEU A 621 -21.25 -26.54 -2.43
C LEU A 621 -22.66 -26.01 -2.72
N ARG A 622 -22.78 -24.94 -3.51
CA ARG A 622 -24.08 -24.35 -3.89
C ARG A 622 -24.92 -25.28 -4.76
N ALA A 623 -24.28 -26.15 -5.55
CA ALA A 623 -24.98 -27.20 -6.28
C ALA A 623 -25.64 -28.23 -5.34
N LEU A 624 -24.98 -28.58 -4.22
CA LEU A 624 -25.53 -29.50 -3.20
C LEU A 624 -26.69 -28.89 -2.40
N GLU A 625 -26.71 -27.57 -2.19
CA GLU A 625 -27.83 -26.86 -1.56
C GLU A 625 -29.12 -26.85 -2.41
N SER A 626 -29.04 -27.21 -3.71
CA SER A 626 -30.19 -27.27 -4.62
C SER A 626 -30.93 -28.62 -4.65
N MET A 627 -30.50 -29.61 -3.87
CA MET A 627 -31.18 -30.90 -3.78
C MET A 627 -32.35 -30.87 -2.77
N PRO A 628 -33.60 -31.22 -3.17
CA PRO A 628 -34.72 -31.28 -2.25
C PRO A 628 -34.57 -32.48 -1.29
N LYS A 629 -34.42 -32.23 0.01
CA LYS A 629 -34.50 -33.25 1.06
C LYS A 629 -35.82 -33.15 1.83
N ALA A 630 -36.33 -34.32 2.20
CA ALA A 630 -37.73 -34.52 2.56
C ALA A 630 -38.07 -34.17 4.03
N THR A 631 -39.37 -34.07 4.27
CA THR A 631 -40.01 -33.66 5.53
C THR A 631 -39.72 -34.58 6.71
N ALA A 632 -39.25 -34.00 7.81
CA ALA A 632 -39.44 -34.49 9.18
C ALA A 632 -39.43 -33.28 10.12
N GLY A 633 -40.43 -33.13 10.99
CA GLY A 633 -40.60 -31.95 11.84
C GLY A 633 -40.87 -32.28 13.29
N VAL A 634 -40.49 -31.36 14.19
CA VAL A 634 -40.90 -31.30 15.60
C VAL A 634 -41.14 -29.82 15.96
N THR A 635 -42.12 -29.56 16.82
CA THR A 635 -42.64 -28.22 17.13
C THR A 635 -42.39 -27.78 18.58
N ALA A 636 -41.92 -26.54 18.77
CA ALA A 636 -42.12 -25.67 19.93
C ALA A 636 -41.71 -24.24 19.48
N ALA A 637 -42.53 -23.19 19.54
CA ALA A 637 -43.14 -22.55 20.72
C ALA A 637 -42.09 -21.95 21.68
N SER A 638 -42.17 -20.71 22.19
CA SER A 638 -42.98 -19.51 21.87
C SER A 638 -42.67 -18.47 22.95
N MET A 639 -42.54 -17.17 22.65
CA MET A 639 -42.90 -16.03 23.53
C MET A 639 -42.90 -14.73 22.70
N GLU A 640 -43.83 -13.83 23.01
CA GLU A 640 -44.12 -12.61 22.23
C GLU A 640 -43.85 -11.32 23.05
N ASP A 641 -43.76 -10.20 22.34
CA ASP A 641 -44.11 -8.81 22.68
C ASP A 641 -43.95 -8.24 24.11
N ALA A 642 -43.30 -7.07 24.18
CA ALA A 642 -43.72 -5.97 25.05
C ALA A 642 -43.30 -4.59 24.50
N ALA A 643 -44.28 -3.69 24.34
CA ALA A 643 -44.12 -2.26 24.03
C ALA A 643 -45.43 -1.52 24.40
N PRO A 644 -45.51 -0.17 24.36
CA PRO A 644 -44.56 0.87 24.77
C PRO A 644 -45.18 1.77 25.89
N SER A 645 -44.51 2.86 26.31
CA SER A 645 -45.13 3.88 27.20
C SER A 645 -44.79 5.34 26.85
N GLN A 646 -45.81 6.18 26.89
CA GLN A 646 -45.88 7.65 26.72
C GLN A 646 -45.60 8.40 28.06
N SER A 647 -45.52 9.74 28.20
CA SER A 647 -45.25 10.93 27.34
C SER A 647 -45.06 12.18 28.28
N ILE A 648 -45.52 13.39 27.90
CA ILE A 648 -45.66 14.64 28.73
C ILE A 648 -44.35 15.43 29.03
N SER A 649 -44.26 16.78 28.99
CA SER A 649 -44.96 17.89 28.25
C SER A 649 -44.26 19.26 28.51
N GLY A 650 -44.56 20.30 27.73
CA GLY A 650 -44.21 21.72 27.99
C GLY A 650 -43.15 22.29 27.04
N GLU A 651 -43.43 23.07 25.98
CA GLU A 651 -44.15 24.37 25.82
C GLU A 651 -43.29 25.63 26.07
N GLY A 652 -43.40 26.63 25.16
CA GLY A 652 -42.88 28.00 25.37
C GLY A 652 -42.15 28.66 24.17
N LEU A 653 -42.91 29.30 23.26
CA LEU A 653 -42.72 30.63 22.63
C LEU A 653 -41.29 31.22 22.39
N SER A 654 -40.98 32.01 21.34
CA SER A 654 -41.65 32.42 20.08
C SER A 654 -40.64 33.12 19.14
N MET A 655 -40.96 33.27 17.85
CA MET A 655 -40.26 34.15 16.86
C MET A 655 -40.66 35.65 17.06
N PRO A 656 -40.22 36.67 16.27
CA PRO A 656 -39.42 36.71 15.01
C PRO A 656 -38.29 37.81 15.04
N ASP A 657 -37.72 38.44 13.99
CA ASP A 657 -37.74 38.36 12.50
C ASP A 657 -36.46 39.04 11.87
N GLU A 658 -36.46 39.29 10.55
CA GLU A 658 -35.71 40.29 9.73
C GLU A 658 -34.15 40.20 9.68
N THR A 659 -33.47 39.77 8.60
CA THR A 659 -33.37 40.21 7.18
C THR A 659 -32.57 41.50 6.92
N LEU A 660 -31.50 41.41 6.11
CA LEU A 660 -31.37 42.06 4.78
C LEU A 660 -29.96 41.89 4.14
N ALA A 661 -29.89 42.07 2.82
CA ALA A 661 -28.70 42.15 1.94
C ALA A 661 -29.06 43.17 0.79
N PRO A 662 -28.28 43.41 -0.30
CA PRO A 662 -26.99 42.85 -0.77
C PRO A 662 -26.02 43.90 -1.44
N SER A 663 -25.11 43.43 -2.32
CA SER A 663 -24.41 44.17 -3.43
C SER A 663 -23.16 45.04 -3.10
N SER A 664 -22.24 45.42 -4.04
CA SER A 664 -21.69 44.80 -5.29
C SER A 664 -20.48 45.60 -5.87
N ALA A 665 -19.73 45.05 -6.87
CA ALA A 665 -18.64 45.67 -7.68
C ALA A 665 -17.32 46.10 -6.95
N ALA A 666 -16.05 46.04 -7.44
CA ALA A 666 -15.32 46.01 -8.75
C ALA A 666 -14.82 47.39 -9.26
N ALA A 667 -13.66 47.60 -9.94
CA ALA A 667 -12.32 46.94 -9.97
C ALA A 667 -11.25 47.77 -10.78
N SER A 668 -9.95 47.80 -10.36
CA SER A 668 -8.71 48.12 -11.17
C SER A 668 -8.47 49.59 -11.69
N PRO A 669 -7.29 50.01 -12.25
CA PRO A 669 -5.85 49.65 -12.08
C PRO A 669 -4.85 50.87 -11.78
N PRO A 670 -3.70 51.19 -12.48
CA PRO A 670 -2.33 51.03 -11.87
C PRO A 670 -1.20 52.12 -12.10
N GLN A 671 0.03 51.86 -11.54
CA GLN A 671 1.41 52.37 -11.91
C GLN A 671 1.81 53.84 -11.55
N PRO A 672 3.11 54.30 -11.60
CA PRO A 672 4.44 53.63 -11.81
C PRO A 672 5.68 54.07 -10.92
N ARG A 673 6.78 53.25 -10.96
CA ARG A 673 8.25 53.60 -10.85
C ARG A 673 9.02 53.64 -9.48
N SER A 674 10.25 54.23 -9.46
CA SER A 674 11.54 53.63 -8.94
C SER A 674 12.77 54.59 -9.15
N PRO A 675 14.09 54.31 -8.83
CA PRO A 675 14.79 53.14 -8.23
C PRO A 675 15.84 53.41 -7.05
N PRO A 676 17.23 53.50 -7.12
CA PRO A 676 18.16 53.19 -5.99
C PRO A 676 19.24 54.29 -5.63
N PRO A 677 20.25 54.08 -4.72
CA PRO A 677 21.62 53.59 -5.08
C PRO A 677 22.30 52.69 -3.96
N PRO A 678 23.63 52.56 -3.66
CA PRO A 678 24.26 51.22 -3.65
C PRO A 678 25.26 50.79 -2.51
N GLU A 679 25.61 49.49 -2.56
CA GLU A 679 26.91 48.82 -2.22
C GLU A 679 27.30 48.35 -0.77
N TYR A 680 28.24 47.38 -0.78
CA TYR A 680 28.98 46.66 0.27
C TYR A 680 28.25 45.70 1.25
N VAL A 681 28.51 44.39 1.06
CA VAL A 681 28.29 43.31 2.04
C VAL A 681 29.59 42.52 2.21
N ALA A 682 30.09 42.42 3.44
CA ALA A 682 31.29 41.64 3.76
C ALA A 682 30.98 40.13 3.86
N ALA A 683 31.97 39.29 3.56
CA ALA A 683 31.83 37.83 3.60
C ALA A 683 31.52 37.32 5.02
N SER A 684 30.44 36.54 5.15
CA SER A 684 30.07 35.88 6.41
C SER A 684 30.75 34.51 6.55
N PRO A 685 31.13 34.08 7.77
CA PRO A 685 31.75 32.78 8.01
C PRO A 685 30.76 31.62 7.75
N PRO A 686 31.26 30.39 7.47
CA PRO A 686 30.43 29.25 7.14
C PRO A 686 29.52 28.83 8.32
N PRO A 687 28.27 28.40 8.04
CA PRO A 687 27.34 27.96 9.08
C PRO A 687 27.79 26.63 9.72
N PRO A 688 27.47 26.38 11.01
CA PRO A 688 27.73 25.10 11.66
C PRO A 688 26.90 23.97 11.02
N PRO A 689 27.39 22.71 11.06
CA PRO A 689 26.76 21.59 10.37
C PRO A 689 25.34 21.30 10.89
N THR A 690 24.38 21.22 9.98
CA THR A 690 22.98 20.90 10.29
C THR A 690 22.82 19.43 10.64
N THR A 691 22.21 19.16 11.80
CA THR A 691 21.90 17.80 12.26
C THR A 691 20.72 17.21 11.50
N TYR A 692 20.85 15.94 11.08
CA TYR A 692 19.77 15.02 10.70
C TYR A 692 18.56 15.66 10.00
N THR A 693 18.66 15.83 8.68
CA THR A 693 17.47 15.99 7.84
C THR A 693 16.66 14.68 7.90
N PRO A 694 15.36 14.71 8.25
CA PRO A 694 14.47 13.58 7.98
C PRO A 694 14.49 13.25 6.48
N LEU A 695 14.27 11.99 6.11
CA LEU A 695 14.27 11.57 4.71
C LEU A 695 13.18 12.29 3.91
N GLY A 696 13.58 13.30 3.13
CA GLY A 696 12.72 13.99 2.18
C GLY A 696 12.26 13.06 1.06
N ARG A 697 11.17 12.31 1.30
CA ARG A 697 10.40 11.60 0.29
C ARG A 697 9.42 12.55 -0.42
N ALA A 698 8.97 12.15 -1.60
CA ALA A 698 8.09 12.95 -2.44
C ALA A 698 6.76 13.34 -1.75
N THR A 699 6.27 14.53 -2.07
CA THR A 699 4.96 15.01 -1.62
C THR A 699 3.83 14.16 -2.19
N LEU A 700 2.77 13.92 -1.40
CA LEU A 700 1.60 13.12 -1.83
C LEU A 700 0.86 13.68 -3.07
N SER A 701 1.18 14.92 -3.47
CA SER A 701 0.72 15.58 -4.70
C SER A 701 1.05 14.85 -6.02
N GLN A 702 1.72 13.69 -5.97
CA GLN A 702 2.09 12.88 -7.14
C GLN A 702 1.13 11.73 -7.46
N LEU A 703 0.05 11.50 -6.69
CA LEU A 703 -1.01 10.54 -7.08
C LEU A 703 -1.68 10.97 -8.39
N PRO A 704 -1.53 10.26 -9.53
CA PRO A 704 -1.91 10.82 -10.83
C PRO A 704 -3.42 10.90 -11.04
N ALA A 705 -3.89 12.07 -11.51
CA ALA A 705 -5.30 12.42 -11.67
C ALA A 705 -6.02 11.74 -12.86
N GLY A 706 -5.63 10.51 -13.20
CA GLY A 706 -6.20 9.69 -14.26
C GLY A 706 -5.97 8.21 -13.96
N LEU A 707 -7.01 7.56 -13.44
CA LEU A 707 -7.01 6.13 -13.05
C LEU A 707 -8.18 5.35 -13.67
N VAL A 708 -9.09 6.02 -14.38
CA VAL A 708 -10.34 5.44 -14.88
C VAL A 708 -10.58 5.88 -16.32
N PRO A 709 -10.65 4.96 -17.29
CA PRO A 709 -11.04 5.29 -18.65
C PRO A 709 -12.48 5.80 -18.68
N ARG A 710 -12.72 7.01 -19.20
CA ARG A 710 -14.08 7.51 -19.46
C ARG A 710 -14.77 6.61 -20.48
N VAL A 711 -16.05 6.34 -20.27
CA VAL A 711 -16.85 5.50 -21.18
C VAL A 711 -17.83 6.35 -21.98
N LYS A 712 -17.87 6.11 -23.29
CA LYS A 712 -19.01 6.45 -24.13
C LYS A 712 -19.70 5.16 -24.56
N THR A 713 -20.94 4.97 -24.12
CA THR A 713 -21.86 3.98 -24.69
C THR A 713 -22.63 4.61 -25.86
N LEU A 714 -23.72 3.99 -26.31
CA LEU A 714 -24.33 4.23 -27.62
C LEU A 714 -25.09 5.55 -27.82
N ALA A 715 -24.94 6.54 -26.93
CA ALA A 715 -25.54 7.87 -27.06
C ALA A 715 -25.15 8.67 -28.35
N GLY A 716 -24.26 8.13 -29.20
CA GLY A 716 -23.92 8.66 -30.52
C GLY A 716 -24.19 7.72 -31.71
N VAL A 717 -24.87 6.59 -31.50
CA VAL A 717 -25.31 5.65 -32.55
C VAL A 717 -26.78 5.93 -32.84
N GLY A 718 -27.13 6.25 -34.09
CA GLY A 718 -28.47 6.71 -34.44
C GLY A 718 -29.54 5.63 -34.29
N LYS A 719 -30.73 6.02 -33.80
CA LYS A 719 -31.88 5.14 -33.55
C LYS A 719 -32.25 4.29 -34.77
N GLY A 720 -32.63 3.04 -34.51
CA GLY A 720 -33.21 2.14 -35.51
C GLY A 720 -32.23 1.14 -36.13
N CYS A 721 -32.83 0.16 -36.82
CA CYS A 721 -32.23 -1.13 -37.14
C CYS A 721 -30.94 -1.07 -37.98
N PRO A 722 -29.83 -1.68 -37.53
CA PRO A 722 -28.58 -1.71 -38.29
C PRO A 722 -28.70 -2.39 -39.66
N GLY A 723 -29.53 -3.42 -39.76
CA GLY A 723 -29.69 -4.20 -40.99
C GLY A 723 -30.18 -3.37 -42.19
N THR A 724 -30.95 -2.29 -41.98
CA THR A 724 -31.36 -1.36 -43.06
C THR A 724 -30.30 -0.29 -43.40
N ARG A 725 -29.15 -0.32 -42.72
CA ARG A 725 -28.03 0.64 -42.85
C ARG A 725 -26.67 -0.08 -42.96
N SER A 726 -26.68 -1.36 -43.33
CA SER A 726 -25.50 -2.23 -43.36
C SER A 726 -24.56 -1.89 -44.52
N ALA A 727 -23.26 -2.19 -44.35
CA ALA A 727 -22.27 -2.00 -45.43
C ALA A 727 -22.59 -2.80 -46.70
N ARG A 728 -23.38 -3.88 -46.59
CA ARG A 728 -23.83 -4.70 -47.72
C ARG A 728 -24.77 -3.93 -48.66
N ILE A 729 -25.58 -3.00 -48.12
CA ILE A 729 -26.44 -2.11 -48.93
C ILE A 729 -25.59 -1.13 -49.76
N TYR A 730 -24.40 -0.77 -49.26
CA TYR A 730 -23.41 0.04 -49.97
C TYR A 730 -22.43 -0.78 -50.84
N GLY A 731 -22.75 -2.05 -51.10
CA GLY A 731 -22.02 -2.92 -52.04
C GLY A 731 -20.98 -3.86 -51.42
N ALA A 732 -20.80 -3.86 -50.08
CA ALA A 732 -19.83 -4.75 -49.45
C ALA A 732 -20.25 -6.23 -49.53
N ARG A 733 -19.32 -7.12 -49.91
CA ARG A 733 -19.55 -8.57 -49.97
C ARG A 733 -19.13 -9.30 -48.70
N GLY A 734 -18.10 -8.84 -47.99
CA GLY A 734 -17.66 -9.49 -46.75
C GLY A 734 -17.32 -10.98 -46.93
N ASP A 735 -16.75 -11.35 -48.08
CA ASP A 735 -16.39 -12.71 -48.49
C ASP A 735 -14.90 -13.05 -48.25
N GLY A 736 -14.13 -12.08 -47.75
CA GLY A 736 -12.69 -12.19 -47.49
C GLY A 736 -11.79 -12.07 -48.73
N THR A 737 -12.35 -11.83 -49.92
CA THR A 737 -11.62 -11.79 -51.19
C THR A 737 -11.93 -10.57 -52.07
N THR A 738 -13.13 -9.98 -51.98
CA THR A 738 -13.55 -8.77 -52.69
C THR A 738 -13.19 -7.51 -51.89
N ASP A 739 -12.58 -6.49 -52.52
CA ASP A 739 -12.22 -5.23 -51.85
C ASP A 739 -13.46 -4.42 -51.43
N ASP A 740 -13.80 -4.48 -50.15
CA ASP A 740 -14.93 -3.78 -49.53
C ASP A 740 -14.64 -2.30 -49.21
N SER A 741 -13.40 -1.83 -49.39
CA SER A 741 -12.92 -0.51 -48.93
C SER A 741 -13.82 0.66 -49.35
N ALA A 742 -14.33 0.64 -50.58
CA ALA A 742 -15.21 1.68 -51.11
C ALA A 742 -16.61 1.66 -50.47
N ALA A 743 -17.17 0.48 -50.23
CA ALA A 743 -18.47 0.30 -49.58
C ALA A 743 -18.43 0.74 -48.11
N LEU A 744 -17.33 0.47 -47.40
CA LEU A 744 -17.11 0.95 -46.03
C LEU A 744 -17.08 2.48 -45.95
N LEU A 745 -16.38 3.14 -46.89
CA LEU A 745 -16.37 4.60 -47.00
C LEU A 745 -17.75 5.18 -47.36
N ALA A 746 -18.47 4.58 -48.31
CA ALA A 746 -19.82 5.01 -48.67
C ALA A 746 -20.81 4.90 -47.49
N THR A 747 -20.72 3.80 -46.72
CA THR A 747 -21.48 3.62 -45.47
C THR A 747 -21.15 4.73 -44.46
N ALA A 748 -19.85 5.00 -44.25
CA ALA A 748 -19.38 6.04 -43.33
C ALA A 748 -19.75 7.46 -43.78
N ALA A 749 -19.93 7.72 -45.07
CA ALA A 749 -20.43 8.99 -45.58
C ALA A 749 -21.95 9.15 -45.34
N ALA A 750 -22.73 8.10 -45.61
CA ALA A 750 -24.20 8.15 -45.60
C ALA A 750 -24.85 7.94 -44.22
N GLN A 751 -24.14 7.35 -43.24
CA GLN A 751 -24.74 6.92 -41.97
C GLN A 751 -24.05 7.51 -40.73
N SER A 752 -24.70 7.34 -39.56
CA SER A 752 -24.12 7.71 -38.27
C SER A 752 -23.10 6.70 -37.74
N TYR A 753 -23.10 5.47 -38.27
CA TYR A 753 -22.22 4.35 -37.94
C TYR A 753 -22.01 3.46 -39.18
N VAL A 754 -20.96 2.63 -39.17
CA VAL A 754 -20.75 1.56 -40.14
C VAL A 754 -21.18 0.24 -39.50
N TYR A 755 -22.30 -0.34 -39.93
CA TYR A 755 -22.70 -1.68 -39.48
C TYR A 755 -22.13 -2.76 -40.39
N LEU A 756 -21.43 -3.71 -39.77
CA LEU A 756 -20.87 -4.90 -40.41
C LEU A 756 -21.64 -6.15 -39.98
N PRO A 757 -22.45 -6.72 -40.89
CA PRO A 757 -22.97 -8.08 -40.80
C PRO A 757 -21.91 -9.16 -40.53
N VAL A 758 -22.36 -10.40 -40.34
CA VAL A 758 -21.48 -11.58 -40.39
C VAL A 758 -20.76 -11.65 -41.75
N GLY A 759 -19.46 -11.93 -41.72
CA GLY A 759 -18.58 -11.88 -42.89
C GLY A 759 -17.17 -11.40 -42.56
N THR A 760 -16.27 -11.56 -43.53
CA THR A 760 -14.87 -11.09 -43.47
C THR A 760 -14.68 -9.98 -44.50
N TYR A 761 -14.57 -8.74 -44.05
CA TYR A 761 -14.51 -7.58 -44.94
C TYR A 761 -13.07 -7.28 -45.35
N LEU A 762 -12.74 -7.39 -46.64
CA LEU A 762 -11.37 -7.14 -47.11
C LEU A 762 -11.15 -5.65 -47.38
N VAL A 763 -10.19 -5.06 -46.66
CA VAL A 763 -9.71 -3.70 -46.89
C VAL A 763 -8.40 -3.79 -47.67
N ALA A 764 -8.48 -3.70 -49.01
CA ALA A 764 -7.32 -3.77 -49.90
C ALA A 764 -6.72 -2.39 -50.24
N LYS A 765 -7.31 -1.30 -49.74
CA LYS A 765 -6.80 0.08 -49.91
C LYS A 765 -6.84 0.82 -48.58
N SER A 766 -5.89 1.74 -48.38
CA SER A 766 -5.80 2.47 -47.11
C SER A 766 -6.95 3.47 -46.98
N ILE A 767 -7.74 3.36 -45.91
CA ILE A 767 -8.97 4.15 -45.69
C ILE A 767 -9.03 4.69 -44.27
N THR A 768 -9.77 5.78 -44.08
CA THR A 768 -10.08 6.34 -42.76
C THR A 768 -11.58 6.28 -42.50
N LEU A 769 -12.01 5.56 -41.48
CA LEU A 769 -13.40 5.50 -41.04
C LEU A 769 -13.62 6.45 -39.86
N THR A 770 -14.51 7.43 -40.07
CA THR A 770 -14.79 8.54 -39.14
C THR A 770 -16.07 8.36 -38.32
N LYS A 771 -16.86 7.34 -38.64
CA LYS A 771 -18.06 6.93 -37.90
C LYS A 771 -17.75 5.71 -37.02
N PRO A 772 -18.44 5.50 -35.89
CA PRO A 772 -18.29 4.28 -35.11
C PRO A 772 -18.57 3.04 -35.94
N ILE A 773 -17.88 1.94 -35.65
CA ILE A 773 -18.18 0.63 -36.27
C ILE A 773 -19.00 -0.19 -35.29
N LEU A 774 -20.04 -0.85 -35.80
CA LEU A 774 -20.87 -1.81 -35.09
C LEU A 774 -20.69 -3.18 -35.73
N ALA A 775 -20.33 -4.19 -34.95
CA ALA A 775 -20.07 -5.55 -35.46
C ALA A 775 -20.47 -6.64 -34.44
N GLY A 776 -20.77 -7.83 -34.93
CA GLY A 776 -21.16 -8.99 -34.11
C GLY A 776 -20.06 -10.06 -33.99
N SER A 777 -20.46 -11.21 -33.44
CA SER A 777 -19.68 -12.46 -33.50
C SER A 777 -19.59 -12.98 -34.93
N GLY A 778 -18.44 -13.49 -35.36
CA GLY A 778 -18.23 -13.99 -36.73
C GLY A 778 -18.14 -12.88 -37.78
N THR A 779 -17.95 -11.64 -37.35
CA THR A 779 -17.62 -10.49 -38.21
C THR A 779 -16.15 -10.13 -38.01
N SER A 780 -15.37 -10.00 -39.09
CA SER A 780 -13.99 -9.49 -39.05
C SER A 780 -13.68 -8.54 -40.21
N ILE A 781 -12.63 -7.73 -40.07
CA ILE A 781 -12.03 -6.91 -41.12
C ILE A 781 -10.62 -7.45 -41.38
N LYS A 782 -10.38 -7.86 -42.62
CA LYS A 782 -9.11 -8.38 -43.12
C LYS A 782 -8.36 -7.24 -43.81
N VAL A 783 -7.28 -6.74 -43.22
CA VAL A 783 -6.49 -5.63 -43.78
C VAL A 783 -5.37 -6.19 -44.67
N GLY A 784 -5.32 -5.74 -45.93
CA GLY A 784 -4.38 -6.23 -46.93
C GLY A 784 -2.90 -5.92 -46.61
N PRO A 785 -1.93 -6.68 -47.17
CA PRO A 785 -0.50 -6.37 -46.99
C PRO A 785 -0.16 -4.94 -47.42
N GLY A 786 0.55 -4.20 -46.57
CA GLY A 786 0.91 -2.79 -46.81
C GLY A 786 -0.24 -1.78 -46.66
N VAL A 787 -1.47 -2.23 -46.42
CA VAL A 787 -2.66 -1.38 -46.26
C VAL A 787 -2.78 -0.89 -44.81
N THR A 788 -3.32 0.33 -44.61
CA THR A 788 -3.64 0.87 -43.28
C THR A 788 -5.12 1.25 -43.17
N LEU A 789 -5.81 0.66 -42.18
CA LEU A 789 -7.15 1.04 -41.75
C LEU A 789 -7.06 2.01 -40.57
N THR A 790 -7.41 3.29 -40.78
CA THR A 790 -7.44 4.31 -39.73
C THR A 790 -8.85 4.46 -39.16
N LEU A 791 -8.99 4.41 -37.84
CA LEU A 791 -10.25 4.47 -37.11
C LEU A 791 -10.26 5.69 -36.17
N THR A 792 -11.02 6.72 -36.51
CA THR A 792 -11.09 7.93 -35.67
C THR A 792 -12.26 7.90 -34.67
N ALA A 793 -13.17 6.93 -34.80
CA ALA A 793 -14.30 6.69 -33.89
C ALA A 793 -14.17 5.36 -33.12
N GLN A 794 -15.06 5.12 -32.15
CA GLN A 794 -15.07 3.91 -31.33
C GLN A 794 -15.61 2.70 -32.11
N VAL A 795 -15.10 1.50 -31.82
CA VAL A 795 -15.69 0.23 -32.26
C VAL A 795 -16.57 -0.31 -31.14
N TYR A 796 -17.81 -0.66 -31.47
CA TYR A 796 -18.81 -1.31 -30.63
C TYR A 796 -18.93 -2.78 -31.06
N ARG A 797 -18.16 -3.64 -30.39
CA ARG A 797 -18.10 -5.10 -30.56
C ARG A 797 -17.51 -5.71 -29.30
N ALA A 798 -18.17 -6.73 -28.75
CA ALA A 798 -17.68 -7.44 -27.57
C ALA A 798 -16.30 -8.11 -27.80
N PRO A 799 -15.47 -8.26 -26.75
CA PRO A 799 -14.16 -8.91 -26.83
C PRO A 799 -14.29 -10.44 -26.75
N ILE A 800 -14.80 -11.05 -27.82
CA ILE A 800 -15.04 -12.49 -27.91
C ILE A 800 -13.72 -13.24 -28.10
N VAL A 801 -13.40 -14.15 -27.18
CA VAL A 801 -12.20 -14.99 -27.24
C VAL A 801 -12.28 -15.94 -28.43
N GLY A 802 -11.23 -15.99 -29.26
CA GLY A 802 -11.15 -16.85 -30.45
C GLY A 802 -11.87 -16.30 -31.70
N ASP A 803 -12.50 -15.12 -31.62
CA ASP A 803 -13.23 -14.46 -32.71
C ASP A 803 -12.64 -13.07 -32.98
N PRO A 804 -11.46 -12.98 -33.64
CA PRO A 804 -10.75 -11.73 -33.88
C PRO A 804 -11.53 -10.79 -34.82
N PHE A 805 -11.54 -9.51 -34.49
CA PHE A 805 -12.18 -8.48 -35.31
C PHE A 805 -11.25 -7.94 -36.41
N PHE A 806 -9.94 -7.96 -36.20
CA PHE A 806 -8.93 -7.49 -37.15
C PHE A 806 -8.00 -8.64 -37.54
N THR A 807 -7.90 -8.93 -38.84
CA THR A 807 -7.10 -10.01 -39.40
C THR A 807 -6.28 -9.51 -40.60
N GLY A 808 -5.43 -10.38 -41.18
CA GLY A 808 -4.56 -10.02 -42.29
C GLY A 808 -3.21 -9.45 -41.85
N ALA A 809 -2.48 -8.86 -42.81
CA ALA A 809 -1.10 -8.40 -42.66
C ALA A 809 -0.95 -6.86 -42.69
N GLY A 810 -2.04 -6.13 -42.92
CA GLY A 810 -2.05 -4.67 -42.87
C GLY A 810 -2.16 -4.11 -41.45
N ALA A 811 -1.99 -2.79 -41.34
CA ALA A 811 -2.04 -2.09 -40.06
C ALA A 811 -3.47 -1.59 -39.74
N VAL A 812 -3.85 -1.66 -38.47
CA VAL A 812 -5.01 -0.93 -37.92
C VAL A 812 -4.48 0.21 -37.06
N LYS A 813 -5.09 1.41 -37.16
CA LYS A 813 -4.62 2.62 -36.48
C LYS A 813 -5.76 3.41 -35.83
N PHE A 814 -5.81 3.42 -34.51
CA PHE A 814 -6.79 4.18 -33.72
C PHE A 814 -6.30 5.60 -33.42
N ALA A 815 -7.21 6.57 -33.52
CA ALA A 815 -7.02 7.94 -33.00
C ALA A 815 -7.25 8.02 -31.48
N ALA A 816 -6.96 9.16 -30.88
CA ALA A 816 -6.96 9.34 -29.42
C ALA A 816 -8.32 9.06 -28.74
N LYS A 817 -8.23 8.68 -27.46
CA LYS A 817 -9.36 8.44 -26.54
C LYS A 817 -10.29 7.33 -27.02
N ARG A 818 -9.69 6.20 -27.44
CA ARG A 818 -10.38 4.98 -27.87
C ARG A 818 -10.09 3.84 -26.90
N GLN A 819 -11.10 2.99 -26.70
CA GLN A 819 -10.99 1.76 -25.92
C GLN A 819 -10.74 0.60 -26.90
N ILE A 820 -9.70 -0.19 -26.63
CA ILE A 820 -9.21 -1.25 -27.52
C ILE A 820 -9.07 -2.53 -26.70
N TYR A 821 -9.68 -3.61 -27.16
CA TYR A 821 -9.54 -4.94 -26.54
C TYR A 821 -8.50 -5.78 -27.29
N PRO A 822 -7.54 -6.44 -26.60
CA PRO A 822 -6.53 -7.28 -27.26
C PRO A 822 -7.12 -8.41 -28.10
N ASP A 823 -8.21 -9.05 -27.66
CA ASP A 823 -8.89 -10.15 -28.39
C ASP A 823 -9.42 -9.76 -29.77
N TRP A 824 -9.59 -8.47 -30.07
CA TRP A 824 -9.85 -8.05 -31.45
C TRP A 824 -8.70 -8.38 -32.41
N PHE A 825 -7.49 -8.71 -31.93
CA PHE A 825 -6.28 -8.94 -32.70
C PHE A 825 -5.63 -10.33 -32.52
N ILE A 826 -6.20 -11.19 -31.66
CA ILE A 826 -5.65 -12.51 -31.31
C ILE A 826 -6.27 -13.56 -32.24
N GLN A 827 -5.48 -14.14 -33.14
CA GLN A 827 -5.98 -15.14 -34.10
C GLN A 827 -5.84 -16.56 -33.53
N GLY A 828 -6.69 -17.48 -34.01
CA GLY A 828 -6.68 -18.87 -33.53
C GLY A 828 -5.33 -19.55 -33.72
N GLY A 829 -4.76 -20.08 -32.63
CA GLY A 829 -3.44 -20.72 -32.62
C GLY A 829 -2.25 -19.78 -32.36
N GLU A 830 -2.46 -18.46 -32.29
CA GLU A 830 -1.44 -17.52 -31.82
C GLU A 830 -1.40 -17.47 -30.27
N SER A 831 -0.24 -17.11 -29.70
CA SER A 831 -0.17 -16.72 -28.29
C SER A 831 -0.59 -15.26 -28.11
N ASP A 832 -1.27 -14.98 -27.01
CA ASP A 832 -1.84 -13.67 -26.66
C ASP A 832 -0.87 -12.48 -26.77
N TRP A 833 0.45 -12.71 -26.62
CA TRP A 833 1.47 -11.67 -26.80
C TRP A 833 1.37 -10.98 -28.17
N VAL A 834 1.00 -11.73 -29.22
CA VAL A 834 0.91 -11.22 -30.60
C VAL A 834 -0.21 -10.19 -30.71
N GLY A 835 -1.41 -10.52 -30.19
CA GLY A 835 -2.54 -9.60 -30.21
C GLY A 835 -2.41 -8.44 -29.24
N LEU A 836 -1.80 -8.65 -28.07
CA LEU A 836 -1.40 -7.57 -27.15
C LEU A 836 -0.42 -6.59 -27.81
N GLN A 837 0.55 -7.09 -28.58
CA GLN A 837 1.47 -6.23 -29.33
C GLN A 837 0.74 -5.48 -30.45
N ARG A 838 -0.05 -6.17 -31.29
CA ARG A 838 -0.87 -5.54 -32.35
C ARG A 838 -1.81 -4.46 -31.80
N ALA A 839 -2.47 -4.72 -30.67
CA ALA A 839 -3.36 -3.75 -30.02
C ALA A 839 -2.58 -2.52 -29.51
N GLY A 840 -1.44 -2.71 -28.83
CA GLY A 840 -0.59 -1.61 -28.38
C GLY A 840 0.01 -0.78 -29.53
N ASP A 841 0.42 -1.44 -30.61
CA ASP A 841 0.99 -0.84 -31.81
C ASP A 841 -0.09 -0.20 -32.71
N SER A 842 -1.38 -0.53 -32.52
CA SER A 842 -2.50 0.10 -33.22
C SER A 842 -2.77 1.53 -32.76
N CYS A 843 -2.17 1.96 -31.65
CA CYS A 843 -2.30 3.34 -31.16
C CYS A 843 -1.47 4.30 -32.03
N THR A 844 -2.08 5.41 -32.47
CA THR A 844 -1.35 6.55 -33.08
C THR A 844 -1.00 7.65 -32.09
N THR A 845 -1.80 7.70 -31.02
CA THR A 845 -1.91 8.74 -30.00
C THR A 845 -2.52 8.06 -28.74
N THR A 846 -2.76 8.80 -27.65
CA THR A 846 -3.25 8.21 -26.38
C THR A 846 -4.54 7.40 -26.54
N CYS A 847 -4.46 6.08 -26.33
CA CYS A 847 -5.60 5.16 -26.30
C CYS A 847 -5.51 4.24 -25.07
N THR A 848 -6.63 3.63 -24.69
CA THR A 848 -6.74 2.72 -23.54
C THR A 848 -6.82 1.27 -24.04
N LEU A 849 -5.87 0.44 -23.62
CA LEU A 849 -5.97 -1.02 -23.74
C LEU A 849 -6.74 -1.58 -22.54
N LEU A 850 -7.82 -2.32 -22.80
CA LEU A 850 -8.65 -2.96 -21.78
C LEU A 850 -8.43 -4.47 -21.73
N LEU A 851 -7.83 -4.95 -20.64
CA LEU A 851 -7.53 -6.36 -20.40
C LEU A 851 -8.65 -6.96 -19.52
N HIS A 852 -9.40 -7.95 -20.03
CA HIS A 852 -10.61 -8.50 -19.38
C HIS A 852 -10.50 -9.96 -18.92
N ARG A 853 -9.41 -10.64 -19.30
CA ARG A 853 -9.13 -12.07 -19.01
C ARG A 853 -7.65 -12.32 -18.70
N ILE A 854 -7.31 -13.55 -18.33
CA ILE A 854 -5.93 -14.04 -18.31
C ILE A 854 -5.35 -14.01 -19.74
N PHE A 855 -4.14 -13.48 -19.91
CA PHE A 855 -3.38 -13.48 -21.16
C PHE A 855 -2.08 -14.27 -21.00
N TYR A 856 -1.89 -15.26 -21.88
CA TYR A 856 -0.81 -16.24 -21.85
C TYR A 856 0.33 -15.88 -22.82
N LEU A 857 1.46 -15.45 -22.27
CA LEU A 857 2.61 -14.94 -23.03
C LEU A 857 3.65 -16.04 -23.28
N SER A 858 3.86 -16.42 -24.55
CA SER A 858 5.05 -17.18 -24.99
C SER A 858 6.23 -16.29 -25.41
N ARG A 859 6.04 -14.96 -25.42
CA ARG A 859 7.08 -13.95 -25.60
C ARG A 859 6.76 -12.71 -24.77
N GLN A 860 7.82 -11.96 -24.45
CA GLN A 860 7.74 -10.64 -23.80
C GLN A 860 6.79 -9.69 -24.56
N TRP A 861 5.90 -9.02 -23.82
CA TRP A 861 5.04 -7.97 -24.38
C TRP A 861 5.70 -6.60 -24.22
N TYR A 862 5.89 -5.87 -25.33
CA TYR A 862 6.45 -4.53 -25.31
C TYR A 862 5.33 -3.48 -25.24
N VAL A 863 5.22 -2.80 -24.10
CA VAL A 863 4.26 -1.70 -23.91
C VAL A 863 4.68 -0.51 -24.78
N ASN A 864 3.74 0.06 -25.53
CA ASN A 864 3.95 1.33 -26.25
C ASN A 864 3.64 2.49 -25.29
N TYR A 865 4.52 3.49 -25.22
CA TYR A 865 4.40 4.64 -24.31
C TYR A 865 3.16 5.51 -24.54
N GLN A 866 2.48 5.35 -25.68
CA GLN A 866 1.18 5.96 -25.97
C GLN A 866 0.00 5.23 -25.31
N ASN A 867 0.17 4.00 -24.83
CA ASN A 867 -0.89 3.22 -24.20
C ASN A 867 -1.14 3.71 -22.76
N GLU A 868 -2.41 3.95 -22.44
CA GLU A 868 -2.93 3.67 -21.11
C GLU A 868 -3.29 2.18 -21.06
N VAL A 869 -2.94 1.46 -19.99
CA VAL A 869 -3.25 0.04 -19.84
C VAL A 869 -4.05 -0.17 -18.56
N PHE A 870 -5.23 -0.78 -18.68
CA PHE A 870 -6.12 -1.04 -17.57
C PHE A 870 -6.69 -2.47 -17.62
N GLY A 871 -6.57 -3.19 -16.51
CA GLY A 871 -7.07 -4.54 -16.32
C GLY A 871 -8.30 -4.65 -15.39
N THR A 872 -9.20 -5.58 -15.68
CA THR A 872 -10.27 -6.03 -14.76
C THR A 872 -9.74 -7.01 -13.70
N ARG A 873 -10.52 -7.36 -12.66
CA ARG A 873 -10.12 -8.33 -11.60
C ARG A 873 -9.53 -9.65 -12.13
N LEU A 874 -10.12 -10.25 -13.18
CA LEU A 874 -9.63 -11.50 -13.77
C LEU A 874 -8.51 -11.32 -14.80
N SER A 875 -8.00 -10.10 -15.02
CA SER A 875 -6.87 -9.91 -15.92
C SER A 875 -5.54 -10.24 -15.26
N MET A 876 -4.84 -11.22 -15.82
CA MET A 876 -3.55 -11.67 -15.33
C MET A 876 -2.61 -11.86 -16.52
N ILE A 877 -1.36 -11.44 -16.39
CA ILE A 877 -0.33 -11.66 -17.41
C ILE A 877 0.51 -12.83 -16.92
N ILE A 878 0.40 -13.98 -17.59
CA ILE A 878 0.99 -15.26 -17.14
C ILE A 878 1.88 -15.84 -18.23
N ALA A 879 2.99 -16.44 -17.84
CA ALA A 879 3.86 -17.17 -18.75
C ALA A 879 3.16 -18.41 -19.35
N LEU A 880 3.12 -18.53 -20.68
CA LEU A 880 2.78 -19.79 -21.33
C LEU A 880 3.99 -20.73 -21.24
N ASN A 881 3.79 -21.98 -20.82
CA ASN A 881 4.83 -23.01 -20.73
C ASN A 881 6.09 -22.56 -19.95
N ASN A 882 5.91 -21.82 -18.85
CA ASN A 882 6.98 -21.26 -18.00
C ASN A 882 7.98 -20.35 -18.75
N TYR A 883 7.56 -19.74 -19.85
CA TYR A 883 8.38 -18.82 -20.64
C TYR A 883 8.97 -17.65 -19.81
N GLY A 884 10.20 -17.24 -20.12
CA GLY A 884 11.02 -16.44 -19.21
C GLY A 884 10.78 -14.93 -19.13
N ARG A 885 9.87 -14.31 -19.91
CA ARG A 885 9.79 -12.84 -19.95
C ARG A 885 8.37 -12.31 -20.11
N GLY A 886 7.95 -11.44 -19.18
CA GLY A 886 6.63 -10.82 -19.12
C GLY A 886 6.57 -9.43 -19.78
N VAL A 887 6.23 -8.42 -18.99
CA VAL A 887 5.96 -7.04 -19.45
C VAL A 887 7.25 -6.25 -19.59
N MET A 888 7.42 -5.51 -20.69
CA MET A 888 8.65 -4.78 -20.98
C MET A 888 8.40 -3.35 -21.49
N PHE A 889 8.95 -2.37 -20.77
CA PHE A 889 8.90 -0.95 -21.10
C PHE A 889 10.20 -0.53 -21.80
N ARG A 890 10.09 -0.13 -23.07
CA ARG A 890 11.20 0.34 -23.94
C ARG A 890 11.42 1.85 -23.79
N PRO A 891 12.55 2.44 -24.25
CA PRO A 891 12.75 3.89 -24.29
C PRO A 891 11.51 4.68 -24.74
N GLY A 892 11.11 5.70 -23.97
CA GLY A 892 9.88 6.45 -24.21
C GLY A 892 9.37 7.23 -23.00
N GLU A 893 8.36 8.08 -23.22
CA GLU A 893 7.73 8.92 -22.19
C GLU A 893 6.30 8.45 -21.87
N TYR A 894 6.15 7.82 -20.70
CA TYR A 894 4.95 7.10 -20.29
C TYR A 894 4.06 8.00 -19.43
N THR A 895 3.36 8.96 -20.06
CA THR A 895 2.46 9.91 -19.38
C THR A 895 1.14 9.30 -18.86
N ARG A 896 1.01 7.96 -18.86
CA ARG A 896 -0.22 7.20 -18.60
C ARG A 896 0.03 6.06 -17.62
N PRO A 897 -0.99 5.66 -16.84
CA PRO A 897 -0.86 4.55 -15.90
C PRO A 897 -0.81 3.21 -16.65
N PHE A 898 -0.08 2.26 -16.06
CA PHE A 898 -0.22 0.83 -16.32
C PHE A 898 -0.80 0.18 -15.06
N VAL A 899 -2.03 -0.31 -15.13
CA VAL A 899 -2.78 -0.90 -14.01
C VAL A 899 -3.26 -2.31 -14.36
N VAL A 900 -2.77 -3.34 -13.67
CA VAL A 900 -3.26 -4.73 -13.79
C VAL A 900 -3.28 -5.43 -12.42
N PRO A 901 -4.14 -6.43 -12.17
CA PRO A 901 -4.10 -7.23 -10.95
C PRO A 901 -2.80 -8.02 -10.75
N SER A 902 -2.33 -8.73 -11.78
CA SER A 902 -1.25 -9.71 -11.62
C SER A 902 -0.33 -9.86 -12.83
N VAL A 903 0.96 -10.03 -12.56
CA VAL A 903 1.98 -10.51 -13.52
C VAL A 903 2.76 -11.64 -12.84
N ARG A 904 2.77 -12.87 -13.39
CA ARG A 904 3.38 -14.03 -12.70
C ARG A 904 3.91 -15.17 -13.58
N HIS A 905 4.74 -16.03 -12.96
CA HIS A 905 5.34 -17.28 -13.49
C HIS A 905 6.41 -17.12 -14.59
N PHE A 906 7.04 -15.95 -14.73
CA PHE A 906 8.09 -15.74 -15.74
C PHE A 906 9.48 -16.11 -15.21
N THR A 907 10.08 -17.17 -15.75
CA THR A 907 11.37 -17.74 -15.31
C THR A 907 12.59 -16.81 -15.45
N GLY A 908 12.45 -15.62 -16.04
CA GLY A 908 13.47 -14.57 -16.13
C GLY A 908 13.01 -13.21 -15.55
N PHE A 909 11.92 -12.62 -16.05
CA PHE A 909 11.34 -11.42 -15.40
C PHE A 909 9.82 -11.27 -15.57
N CYS A 910 9.15 -10.81 -14.51
CA CYS A 910 7.76 -10.36 -14.53
C CYS A 910 7.64 -9.01 -15.24
N VAL A 911 8.39 -8.00 -14.78
CA VAL A 911 8.42 -6.64 -15.35
C VAL A 911 9.85 -6.17 -15.57
N LYS A 912 10.13 -5.60 -16.75
CA LYS A 912 11.40 -4.92 -17.06
C LYS A 912 11.19 -3.50 -17.56
N VAL A 913 11.81 -2.53 -16.90
CA VAL A 913 11.86 -1.12 -17.26
C VAL A 913 13.26 -0.82 -17.79
N GLN A 914 13.38 -0.49 -19.08
CA GLN A 914 14.68 -0.26 -19.70
C GLN A 914 15.20 1.17 -19.51
N GLY A 915 16.52 1.34 -19.61
CA GLY A 915 17.14 2.65 -19.86
C GLY A 915 16.43 3.36 -21.02
N GLY A 916 16.15 4.65 -20.84
CA GLY A 916 15.41 5.50 -21.78
C GLY A 916 13.93 5.69 -21.41
N VAL A 917 13.41 4.96 -20.42
CA VAL A 917 12.05 5.16 -19.88
C VAL A 917 12.00 6.41 -19.00
N ARG A 918 11.00 7.27 -19.23
CA ARG A 918 10.66 8.38 -18.32
C ARG A 918 9.16 8.49 -18.01
N GLY A 919 8.83 8.91 -16.79
CA GLY A 919 7.46 9.27 -16.38
C GLY A 919 6.52 8.13 -15.96
N LEU A 920 6.98 6.87 -16.05
CA LEU A 920 6.14 5.67 -15.88
C LEU A 920 5.48 5.58 -14.50
N ASN A 921 4.16 5.40 -14.49
CA ASN A 921 3.36 5.08 -13.31
C ASN A 921 2.87 3.62 -13.39
N LEU A 922 3.43 2.75 -12.53
CA LEU A 922 3.19 1.31 -12.50
C LEU A 922 2.38 0.92 -11.26
N GLN A 923 1.27 0.19 -11.47
CA GLN A 923 0.38 -0.29 -10.42
C GLN A 923 0.00 -1.75 -10.71
N ILE A 924 0.57 -2.69 -9.95
CA ILE A 924 0.38 -4.14 -10.14
C ILE A 924 0.16 -4.78 -8.78
N SER A 925 -1.06 -5.24 -8.47
CA SER A 925 -1.37 -5.73 -7.12
C SER A 925 -0.50 -6.93 -6.69
N THR A 926 -0.21 -7.86 -7.61
CA THR A 926 0.64 -9.02 -7.35
C THR A 926 1.72 -9.24 -8.41
N VAL A 927 2.97 -9.40 -7.98
CA VAL A 927 4.12 -9.71 -8.84
C VAL A 927 4.80 -10.97 -8.29
N SER A 928 4.62 -12.12 -8.93
CA SER A 928 5.03 -13.39 -8.29
C SER A 928 5.59 -14.49 -9.19
N TYR A 929 6.33 -15.41 -8.57
CA TYR A 929 6.96 -16.57 -9.23
C TYR A 929 7.89 -16.19 -10.39
N CYS A 930 8.66 -15.11 -10.24
CA CYS A 930 9.57 -14.58 -11.26
C CYS A 930 11.03 -14.51 -10.79
N GLN A 931 11.99 -14.71 -11.69
CA GLN A 931 13.41 -14.55 -11.31
C GLN A 931 13.71 -13.07 -10.96
N GLU A 932 13.35 -12.11 -11.82
CA GLU A 932 13.28 -10.69 -11.47
C GLU A 932 11.80 -10.24 -11.42
N GLY A 933 11.33 -9.76 -10.27
CA GLY A 933 9.96 -9.25 -10.09
C GLY A 933 9.76 -7.94 -10.87
N ILE A 934 10.37 -6.86 -10.38
CA ILE A 934 10.45 -5.57 -11.09
C ILE A 934 11.91 -5.21 -11.31
N SER A 935 12.35 -5.23 -12.57
CA SER A 935 13.74 -4.98 -12.97
C SER A 935 13.91 -3.63 -13.66
N PHE A 936 14.83 -2.81 -13.16
CA PHE A 936 15.29 -1.55 -13.74
C PHE A 936 16.64 -1.79 -14.42
N ASP A 937 16.66 -1.79 -15.76
CA ASP A 937 17.75 -2.37 -16.55
C ASP A 937 18.25 -1.42 -17.65
N THR A 938 19.40 -0.78 -17.42
CA THR A 938 20.06 0.14 -18.37
C THR A 938 21.07 -0.56 -19.28
N THR A 939 21.24 -1.88 -19.18
CA THR A 939 22.38 -2.57 -19.82
C THR A 939 22.30 -2.61 -21.34
N THR A 940 21.09 -2.72 -21.92
CA THR A 940 20.89 -3.03 -23.35
C THR A 940 20.31 -1.87 -24.18
N THR A 941 20.19 -0.65 -23.66
CA THR A 941 19.52 0.46 -24.37
C THR A 941 20.25 1.79 -24.26
N THR A 942 19.94 2.69 -25.21
CA THR A 942 20.34 4.10 -25.20
C THR A 942 19.07 4.95 -25.29
N PRO A 943 18.88 6.00 -24.48
CA PRO A 943 19.75 6.47 -23.39
C PRO A 943 19.84 5.50 -22.21
N LYS A 944 20.96 5.51 -21.47
CA LYS A 944 21.15 4.70 -20.24
C LYS A 944 20.58 5.34 -18.97
N THR A 945 19.43 6.01 -19.09
CA THR A 945 18.81 6.77 -17.99
C THR A 945 17.37 6.34 -17.80
N ILE A 946 17.01 5.90 -16.59
CA ILE A 946 15.62 5.72 -16.15
C ILE A 946 15.26 6.90 -15.25
N SER A 947 14.11 7.55 -15.49
CA SER A 947 13.77 8.76 -14.73
C SER A 947 12.28 8.95 -14.41
N ASN A 948 11.98 9.56 -13.25
CA ASN A 948 10.62 9.90 -12.84
C ASN A 948 9.66 8.69 -12.92
N VAL A 949 10.06 7.55 -12.36
CA VAL A 949 9.27 6.31 -12.37
C VAL A 949 8.69 6.08 -10.98
N VAL A 950 7.39 5.77 -10.91
CA VAL A 950 6.69 5.46 -9.67
C VAL A 950 6.09 4.06 -9.77
N VAL A 951 6.51 3.16 -8.90
CA VAL A 951 5.77 1.93 -8.57
C VAL A 951 5.01 2.23 -7.28
N GLY A 952 3.70 2.49 -7.41
CA GLY A 952 2.88 3.10 -6.35
C GLY A 952 1.83 2.16 -5.73
N HIS A 953 1.82 0.90 -6.14
CA HIS A 953 0.81 -0.09 -5.77
C HIS A 953 1.35 -1.48 -6.13
N VAL A 954 1.88 -2.19 -5.13
CA VAL A 954 2.12 -3.65 -5.18
C VAL A 954 1.77 -4.19 -3.80
N ALA A 955 0.68 -4.94 -3.69
CA ALA A 955 0.28 -5.53 -2.42
C ALA A 955 1.26 -6.65 -2.04
N ALA A 956 1.48 -7.61 -2.95
CA ALA A 956 2.41 -8.72 -2.70
C ALA A 956 3.43 -8.91 -3.83
N ALA A 957 4.72 -8.95 -3.45
CA ALA A 957 5.80 -9.52 -4.25
C ALA A 957 6.21 -10.87 -3.63
N GLN A 958 5.78 -11.98 -4.23
CA GLN A 958 5.88 -13.32 -3.63
C GLN A 958 6.64 -14.30 -4.54
N SER A 959 7.36 -15.27 -3.98
CA SER A 959 7.95 -16.39 -4.75
C SER A 959 8.99 -15.96 -5.79
N ASN A 960 9.49 -14.72 -5.70
CA ASN A 960 10.47 -14.16 -6.63
C ASN A 960 11.89 -14.48 -6.17
N GLN A 961 12.83 -14.70 -7.10
CA GLN A 961 14.26 -14.78 -6.72
C GLN A 961 14.77 -13.40 -6.31
N HIS A 962 14.43 -12.36 -7.06
CA HIS A 962 14.74 -10.97 -6.72
C HIS A 962 13.52 -10.07 -6.94
N SER A 963 12.92 -9.52 -5.88
CA SER A 963 11.65 -8.78 -5.98
C SER A 963 11.79 -7.43 -6.68
N VAL A 964 12.85 -6.69 -6.39
CA VAL A 964 13.25 -5.46 -7.11
C VAL A 964 14.71 -5.58 -7.53
N THR A 965 15.04 -5.32 -8.80
CA THR A 965 16.44 -5.29 -9.27
C THR A 965 16.82 -3.98 -9.94
N PHE A 966 18.06 -3.54 -9.72
CA PHE A 966 18.72 -2.47 -10.48
C PHE A 966 19.95 -3.05 -11.17
N ARG A 967 20.01 -2.96 -12.49
CA ARG A 967 21.04 -3.58 -13.33
C ARG A 967 21.62 -2.56 -14.30
N ALA A 968 22.92 -2.35 -14.21
CA ALA A 968 23.66 -1.36 -15.01
C ALA A 968 24.92 -1.96 -15.65
N ALA A 969 25.33 -1.40 -16.79
CA ALA A 969 26.49 -1.84 -17.57
C ALA A 969 27.69 -0.90 -17.43
N SER A 970 27.48 0.33 -16.95
CA SER A 970 28.52 1.35 -16.75
C SER A 970 28.15 2.29 -15.61
N SER A 971 29.12 2.97 -15.00
CA SER A 971 28.88 3.90 -13.89
C SER A 971 28.18 5.22 -14.30
N SER A 972 28.16 5.51 -15.61
CA SER A 972 27.37 6.56 -16.23
C SER A 972 25.88 6.23 -16.42
N ASP A 973 25.48 4.97 -16.20
CA ASP A 973 24.08 4.56 -16.17
C ASP A 973 23.38 5.25 -14.98
N THR A 974 22.15 5.73 -15.18
CA THR A 974 21.49 6.64 -14.23
C THR A 974 20.06 6.25 -13.89
N PHE A 975 19.74 6.26 -12.59
CA PHE A 975 18.40 6.00 -12.06
C PHE A 975 17.97 7.22 -11.22
N SER A 976 17.17 8.11 -11.81
CA SER A 976 16.85 9.44 -11.25
C SER A 976 15.38 9.55 -10.86
N ASN A 977 15.07 9.81 -9.59
CA ASN A 977 13.70 9.90 -9.08
C ASN A 977 12.87 8.64 -9.44
N VAL A 978 13.44 7.45 -9.20
CA VAL A 978 12.74 6.16 -9.27
C VAL A 978 12.25 5.80 -7.87
N ASN A 979 10.94 5.77 -7.66
CA ASN A 979 10.32 5.52 -6.35
C ASN A 979 9.52 4.22 -6.40
N VAL A 980 9.93 3.23 -5.61
CA VAL A 980 9.28 1.91 -5.56
C VAL A 980 8.68 1.71 -4.18
N ASN A 981 7.39 1.37 -4.12
CA ASN A 981 6.71 0.99 -2.89
C ASN A 981 6.01 -0.36 -3.13
N ILE A 982 6.38 -1.35 -2.32
CA ILE A 982 5.74 -2.66 -2.24
C ILE A 982 5.29 -2.82 -0.79
N ASN A 983 4.10 -3.36 -0.56
CA ASN A 983 3.66 -3.58 0.81
C ASN A 983 4.39 -4.82 1.36
N PHE A 984 4.02 -6.01 0.88
CA PHE A 984 4.51 -7.28 1.40
C PHE A 984 5.47 -7.93 0.41
N VAL A 985 6.69 -8.24 0.88
CA VAL A 985 7.64 -9.10 0.17
C VAL A 985 7.74 -10.42 0.92
N LEU A 986 7.17 -11.47 0.33
CA LEU A 986 6.89 -12.74 1.00
C LEU A 986 7.55 -13.92 0.28
N THR A 987 7.80 -15.00 1.02
CA THR A 987 8.10 -16.34 0.46
C THR A 987 9.16 -16.30 -0.66
N SER A 988 10.33 -15.69 -0.41
CA SER A 988 11.30 -15.40 -1.48
C SER A 988 12.00 -16.67 -1.99
N GLY A 989 12.63 -16.62 -3.17
CA GLY A 989 13.59 -17.65 -3.63
C GLY A 989 13.04 -19.02 -4.04
N LEU A 990 11.72 -19.24 -4.06
CA LEU A 990 11.13 -20.56 -4.35
C LEU A 990 11.57 -21.20 -5.68
N THR A 991 11.90 -20.40 -6.70
CA THR A 991 12.35 -20.93 -8.01
C THR A 991 13.75 -21.53 -7.95
N TYR A 992 14.65 -20.99 -7.11
CA TYR A 992 16.04 -21.44 -6.96
C TYR A 992 16.45 -21.42 -5.48
N PRO A 993 15.92 -22.32 -4.63
CA PRO A 993 16.07 -22.26 -3.16
C PRO A 993 17.51 -22.46 -2.67
N SER A 994 18.42 -22.93 -3.53
CA SER A 994 19.86 -23.03 -3.30
C SER A 994 20.64 -21.73 -3.58
N LEU A 995 19.99 -20.71 -4.14
CA LEU A 995 20.55 -19.39 -4.39
C LEU A 995 19.93 -18.38 -3.42
N THR A 996 20.75 -17.47 -2.89
CA THR A 996 20.26 -16.37 -2.07
C THR A 996 19.30 -15.49 -2.87
N ALA A 997 18.07 -15.38 -2.41
CA ALA A 997 17.07 -14.46 -2.95
C ALA A 997 17.37 -13.03 -2.49
N SER A 998 16.70 -12.02 -3.06
CA SER A 998 16.76 -10.66 -2.50
C SER A 998 15.49 -9.83 -2.61
N GLY A 999 15.19 -9.05 -1.58
CA GLY A 999 14.19 -7.98 -1.67
C GLY A 999 14.60 -6.93 -2.70
N LEU A 1000 15.77 -6.32 -2.49
CA LEU A 1000 16.39 -5.35 -3.39
C LEU A 1000 17.78 -5.85 -3.84
N GLY A 1001 17.95 -6.14 -5.11
CA GLY A 1001 19.20 -6.63 -5.70
C GLY A 1001 19.87 -5.64 -6.65
N PHE A 1002 21.18 -5.45 -6.53
CA PHE A 1002 22.00 -4.67 -7.49
C PHE A 1002 22.90 -5.59 -8.32
N PHE A 1003 23.02 -5.33 -9.62
CA PHE A 1003 23.73 -6.23 -10.55
C PHE A 1003 24.54 -5.48 -11.62
N GLY A 1004 25.63 -6.10 -12.08
CA GLY A 1004 26.47 -5.59 -13.18
C GLY A 1004 27.54 -4.63 -12.67
N VAL A 1005 27.64 -3.44 -13.26
CA VAL A 1005 28.53 -2.35 -12.80
C VAL A 1005 27.67 -1.34 -12.02
N PRO A 1006 28.13 -0.81 -10.87
CA PRO A 1006 27.37 0.19 -10.12
C PRO A 1006 27.06 1.46 -10.92
N GLY A 1007 25.79 1.65 -11.29
CA GLY A 1007 25.27 2.90 -11.83
C GLY A 1007 25.06 3.98 -10.75
N THR A 1008 24.65 5.17 -11.19
CA THR A 1008 24.41 6.32 -10.32
C THR A 1008 22.93 6.46 -9.98
N LEU A 1009 22.58 6.33 -8.69
CA LEU A 1009 21.25 6.54 -8.16
C LEU A 1009 21.11 7.96 -7.60
N SER A 1010 20.09 8.71 -8.02
CA SER A 1010 19.80 10.06 -7.53
C SER A 1010 18.31 10.22 -7.21
N SER A 1011 17.98 10.61 -5.97
CA SER A 1011 16.58 10.65 -5.46
C SER A 1011 15.78 9.36 -5.65
N THR A 1012 16.46 8.23 -5.90
CA THR A 1012 15.86 6.91 -6.11
C THR A 1012 15.70 6.22 -4.78
N THR A 1013 14.50 5.69 -4.51
CA THR A 1013 14.10 5.19 -3.20
C THR A 1013 13.26 3.91 -3.35
N VAL A 1014 13.55 2.90 -2.55
CA VAL A 1014 12.77 1.66 -2.47
C VAL A 1014 12.20 1.51 -1.05
N THR A 1015 10.93 1.18 -0.95
CA THR A 1015 10.17 1.02 0.29
C THR A 1015 9.50 -0.35 0.30
N PHE A 1016 9.71 -1.12 1.35
CA PHE A 1016 8.85 -2.25 1.71
C PHE A 1016 8.05 -1.87 2.97
N GLN A 1017 6.77 -2.24 3.08
CA GLN A 1017 6.05 -2.14 4.36
C GLN A 1017 6.48 -3.28 5.28
N ALA A 1018 6.48 -4.50 4.75
CA ALA A 1018 6.95 -5.70 5.40
C ALA A 1018 7.81 -6.55 4.45
N TYR A 1019 8.84 -7.18 5.01
CA TYR A 1019 9.70 -8.16 4.35
C TYR A 1019 9.80 -9.39 5.24
N ASP A 1020 9.26 -10.52 4.78
CA ASP A 1020 9.28 -11.79 5.50
C ASP A 1020 9.41 -12.97 4.51
N PRO A 1021 10.64 -13.41 4.19
CA PRO A 1021 10.88 -14.36 3.11
C PRO A 1021 10.57 -15.81 3.50
N ALA A 1022 10.38 -16.12 4.80
CA ALA A 1022 10.00 -17.45 5.29
C ALA A 1022 8.49 -17.58 5.59
N GLN A 1023 7.70 -16.51 5.48
CA GLN A 1023 6.26 -16.59 5.67
C GLN A 1023 5.61 -17.55 4.64
N PHE A 1024 4.83 -18.49 5.16
CA PHE A 1024 3.89 -19.40 4.50
C PHE A 1024 4.41 -20.65 3.75
N LEU A 1025 5.68 -20.77 3.35
CA LEU A 1025 6.22 -22.00 2.72
C LEU A 1025 7.71 -22.24 3.07
N THR A 1026 8.31 -23.27 2.45
CA THR A 1026 9.71 -23.70 2.58
C THR A 1026 10.68 -22.56 2.85
N VAL A 1027 11.42 -22.70 3.95
CA VAL A 1027 12.50 -21.81 4.38
C VAL A 1027 13.57 -21.68 3.28
N THR A 1028 13.78 -20.47 2.77
CA THR A 1028 14.75 -20.14 1.71
C THR A 1028 15.81 -19.15 2.17
N GLN A 1029 16.98 -19.21 1.54
CA GLN A 1029 18.06 -18.25 1.76
C GLN A 1029 17.68 -16.91 1.10
N ALA A 1030 17.64 -15.81 1.85
CA ALA A 1030 17.20 -14.52 1.31
C ALA A 1030 17.91 -13.34 1.99
N SER A 1031 18.17 -12.26 1.25
CA SER A 1031 18.69 -11.00 1.81
C SER A 1031 17.79 -9.81 1.51
N THR A 1032 17.51 -8.94 2.48
CA THR A 1032 16.59 -7.81 2.27
C THR A 1032 17.15 -6.81 1.26
N VAL A 1033 18.46 -6.51 1.35
CA VAL A 1033 19.23 -5.80 0.32
C VAL A 1033 20.51 -6.57 0.01
N ASN A 1034 20.82 -6.79 -1.27
CA ASN A 1034 22.05 -7.47 -1.68
C ASN A 1034 22.72 -6.76 -2.87
N ASN A 1035 24.03 -6.53 -2.79
CA ASN A 1035 24.83 -6.03 -3.90
C ASN A 1035 25.64 -7.15 -4.57
N TYR A 1036 25.16 -7.60 -5.74
CA TYR A 1036 25.84 -8.51 -6.66
C TYR A 1036 26.59 -7.78 -7.80
N ALA A 1037 26.76 -6.45 -7.72
CA ALA A 1037 27.53 -5.69 -8.69
C ALA A 1037 29.05 -5.77 -8.42
N SER A 1038 29.87 -5.52 -9.44
CA SER A 1038 31.33 -5.68 -9.42
C SER A 1038 32.09 -4.71 -8.49
N ALA A 1039 31.40 -3.74 -7.89
CA ALA A 1039 31.96 -2.77 -6.96
C ALA A 1039 30.87 -2.23 -6.01
N ALA A 1040 31.25 -1.32 -5.10
CA ALA A 1040 30.33 -0.74 -4.13
C ALA A 1040 29.27 0.16 -4.80
N VAL A 1041 27.99 -0.06 -4.47
CA VAL A 1041 26.86 0.70 -5.05
C VAL A 1041 26.63 2.00 -4.28
N GLN A 1042 26.33 3.08 -5.01
CA GLN A 1042 26.21 4.44 -4.48
C GLN A 1042 24.81 5.03 -4.55
N GLY A 1043 24.46 5.88 -3.57
CA GLY A 1043 23.23 6.69 -3.58
C GLY A 1043 21.92 5.94 -3.27
N VAL A 1044 22.01 4.73 -2.74
CA VAL A 1044 20.84 3.90 -2.39
C VAL A 1044 20.07 4.51 -1.23
N ARG A 1045 18.74 4.67 -1.37
CA ARG A 1045 17.81 4.91 -0.27
C ARG A 1045 16.83 3.76 -0.15
N PHE A 1046 16.77 3.13 1.02
CA PHE A 1046 15.96 1.95 1.27
C PHE A 1046 15.25 2.02 2.62
N SER A 1047 14.03 1.49 2.72
CA SER A 1047 13.44 1.23 4.04
C SER A 1047 12.50 0.03 4.07
N VAL A 1048 12.41 -0.59 5.25
CA VAL A 1048 11.34 -1.51 5.66
C VAL A 1048 10.57 -0.84 6.79
N ASP A 1049 9.37 -0.33 6.49
CA ASP A 1049 8.69 0.67 7.32
C ASP A 1049 7.94 0.11 8.54
N THR A 1050 7.67 -1.21 8.61
CA THR A 1050 6.95 -1.82 9.76
C THR A 1050 7.45 -3.18 10.24
N TRP A 1051 7.85 -4.11 9.35
CA TRP A 1051 8.28 -5.47 9.75
C TRP A 1051 9.38 -6.02 8.85
N LEU A 1052 10.51 -6.40 9.43
CA LEU A 1052 11.58 -7.17 8.79
C LEU A 1052 11.83 -8.42 9.64
N GLY A 1053 11.37 -9.56 9.14
CA GLY A 1053 11.45 -10.87 9.81
C GLY A 1053 11.82 -11.98 8.83
N GLY A 1054 11.64 -13.24 9.25
CA GLY A 1054 11.73 -14.44 8.41
C GLY A 1054 13.09 -14.75 7.77
N LEU A 1055 14.15 -14.00 8.08
CA LEU A 1055 15.49 -14.25 7.55
C LEU A 1055 16.12 -15.49 8.20
N VAL A 1056 16.80 -16.31 7.40
CA VAL A 1056 17.54 -17.50 7.84
C VAL A 1056 18.95 -17.55 7.24
N THR A 1057 19.90 -18.11 7.98
CA THR A 1057 21.29 -18.28 7.57
C THR A 1057 21.39 -19.18 6.31
N PRO A 1058 22.20 -18.85 5.28
CA PRO A 1058 23.16 -17.74 5.17
C PRO A 1058 22.62 -16.42 4.57
N GLY A 1059 21.32 -16.18 4.57
CA GLY A 1059 20.74 -14.88 4.20
C GLY A 1059 21.00 -13.77 5.24
N ASN A 1060 20.96 -12.49 4.84
CA ASN A 1060 21.18 -11.36 5.76
C ASN A 1060 20.29 -10.14 5.46
N MET A 1061 20.04 -9.26 6.45
CA MET A 1061 19.35 -7.97 6.21
C MET A 1061 20.06 -7.15 5.12
N ILE A 1062 21.39 -7.01 5.19
CA ILE A 1062 22.18 -6.34 4.14
C ILE A 1062 23.45 -7.14 3.83
N THR A 1063 23.68 -7.40 2.55
CA THR A 1063 24.83 -8.14 2.00
C THR A 1063 25.56 -7.31 0.92
N GLY A 1064 26.90 -7.31 0.92
CA GLY A 1064 27.74 -6.67 -0.13
C GLY A 1064 28.26 -5.27 0.20
N ALA A 1065 28.87 -4.58 -0.78
CA ALA A 1065 29.60 -3.32 -0.57
C ALA A 1065 28.79 -2.07 -0.97
N TYR A 1066 28.90 -0.97 -0.20
CA TYR A 1066 28.11 0.25 -0.42
C TYR A 1066 28.87 1.57 -0.16
N ARG A 1067 28.46 2.63 -0.85
CA ARG A 1067 28.91 4.02 -0.65
C ARG A 1067 27.72 4.96 -0.47
N GLY A 1068 27.56 5.58 0.71
CA GLY A 1068 26.41 6.45 0.93
C GLY A 1068 25.05 5.73 0.86
N LEU A 1069 24.99 4.44 1.20
CA LEU A 1069 23.73 3.74 1.42
C LEU A 1069 23.00 4.40 2.60
N ASN A 1070 21.71 4.68 2.45
CA ASN A 1070 20.84 5.10 3.52
C ASN A 1070 19.71 4.08 3.71
N ALA A 1071 19.67 3.42 4.87
CA ALA A 1071 18.70 2.37 5.18
C ALA A 1071 17.96 2.62 6.50
N MET A 1072 16.64 2.42 6.53
CA MET A 1072 15.81 2.39 7.74
C MET A 1072 15.05 1.06 7.84
N LEU A 1073 15.34 0.23 8.84
CA LEU A 1073 14.87 -1.16 8.91
C LEU A 1073 14.13 -1.42 10.24
N ASN A 1074 12.82 -1.63 10.22
CA ASN A 1074 12.06 -1.99 11.44
C ASN A 1074 12.08 -3.50 11.66
N VAL A 1075 12.99 -3.96 12.52
CA VAL A 1075 13.35 -5.39 12.71
C VAL A 1075 12.41 -6.10 13.70
N ALA A 1076 12.04 -7.33 13.37
CA ALA A 1076 11.30 -8.24 14.25
C ALA A 1076 12.14 -8.67 15.46
N GLY A 1077 11.49 -8.91 16.61
CA GLY A 1077 12.15 -9.53 17.75
C GLY A 1077 12.56 -10.99 17.46
N GLY A 1078 13.70 -11.42 17.99
CA GLY A 1078 14.13 -12.83 17.90
C GLY A 1078 14.81 -13.26 16.60
N MET A 1079 15.22 -12.35 15.71
CA MET A 1079 16.12 -12.70 14.61
C MET A 1079 17.53 -13.02 15.13
N ALA A 1080 18.17 -14.05 14.57
CA ALA A 1080 19.51 -14.50 14.97
C ALA A 1080 20.63 -13.56 14.47
N PRO A 1081 21.77 -13.42 15.19
CA PRO A 1081 22.85 -12.52 14.79
C PRO A 1081 23.42 -12.74 13.40
N GLU A 1082 23.50 -14.01 12.97
CA GLU A 1082 24.08 -14.41 11.68
C GLU A 1082 23.30 -13.84 10.48
N VAL A 1083 22.04 -13.47 10.66
CA VAL A 1083 21.18 -12.92 9.59
C VAL A 1083 21.16 -11.39 9.55
N PHE A 1084 22.03 -10.70 10.29
CA PHE A 1084 22.09 -9.24 10.28
C PHE A 1084 22.92 -8.68 9.11
N PHE A 1085 24.25 -8.74 9.18
CA PHE A 1085 25.11 -8.01 8.24
C PHE A 1085 26.25 -8.86 7.65
N SER A 1086 26.29 -8.96 6.32
CA SER A 1086 27.45 -9.45 5.55
C SER A 1086 27.87 -8.38 4.53
N MET A 1087 28.12 -7.17 5.02
CA MET A 1087 28.31 -5.97 4.20
C MET A 1087 29.52 -5.13 4.60
N THR A 1088 29.97 -4.28 3.68
CA THR A 1088 30.95 -3.20 3.94
C THR A 1088 30.38 -1.85 3.51
N GLY A 1089 30.66 -0.80 4.30
CA GLY A 1089 30.18 0.56 4.05
C GLY A 1089 31.26 1.61 4.23
N ASP A 1090 31.09 2.76 3.57
CA ASP A 1090 31.97 3.93 3.73
C ASP A 1090 31.46 4.93 4.79
N ALA A 1091 32.18 6.04 4.95
CA ALA A 1091 31.82 7.10 5.90
C ALA A 1091 30.55 7.90 5.51
N ALA A 1092 30.02 7.74 4.29
CA ALA A 1092 28.75 8.35 3.88
C ALA A 1092 27.56 7.41 4.12
N THR A 1093 27.79 6.10 4.18
CA THR A 1093 26.75 5.11 4.53
C THR A 1093 26.13 5.45 5.89
N SER A 1094 24.84 5.11 6.02
CA SER A 1094 23.99 5.40 7.17
C SER A 1094 22.93 4.30 7.31
N ILE A 1095 22.94 3.57 8.41
CA ILE A 1095 21.95 2.52 8.70
C ILE A 1095 21.25 2.89 10.00
N SER A 1096 19.92 2.74 10.03
CA SER A 1096 19.07 2.91 11.19
C SER A 1096 18.18 1.67 11.34
N ILE A 1097 18.21 1.06 12.52
CA ILE A 1097 17.32 -0.05 12.87
C ILE A 1097 16.26 0.48 13.83
N GLY A 1098 15.00 0.33 13.46
CA GLY A 1098 13.85 0.58 14.33
C GLY A 1098 13.78 -0.48 15.43
N THR A 1099 13.33 -0.08 16.62
CA THR A 1099 13.45 -0.82 17.89
C THR A 1099 13.14 -2.31 17.76
N VAL A 1100 14.18 -3.14 17.91
CA VAL A 1100 14.03 -4.60 18.02
C VAL A 1100 13.19 -4.90 19.27
N GLY A 1101 12.20 -5.78 19.14
CA GLY A 1101 11.17 -6.05 20.15
C GLY A 1101 11.63 -6.80 21.42
N SER A 1102 12.73 -6.39 22.05
CA SER A 1102 13.25 -7.01 23.28
C SER A 1102 14.29 -6.11 23.99
N ALA A 1103 13.80 -5.20 24.84
CA ALA A 1103 14.58 -4.31 25.71
C ALA A 1103 15.57 -3.33 25.03
N GLY A 1104 15.81 -2.19 25.68
CA GLY A 1104 17.10 -1.52 25.53
C GLY A 1104 18.06 -2.21 26.49
N VAL A 1105 18.99 -3.01 25.98
CA VAL A 1105 19.84 -3.84 26.83
C VAL A 1105 20.83 -2.95 27.57
N VAL A 1106 20.63 -2.78 28.89
CA VAL A 1106 21.59 -2.13 29.78
C VAL A 1106 22.74 -3.09 30.09
N SER A 1107 23.55 -3.35 29.06
CA SER A 1107 24.69 -4.26 29.12
C SER A 1107 25.81 -3.70 29.99
N ASN A 1108 26.45 -4.55 30.78
CA ASN A 1108 27.67 -4.17 31.47
C ASN A 1108 28.82 -4.07 30.47
N PHE A 1109 29.66 -3.04 30.60
CA PHE A 1109 30.97 -3.05 29.96
C PHE A 1109 31.83 -4.21 30.50
N LEU A 1110 32.57 -4.86 29.60
CA LEU A 1110 33.68 -5.71 29.98
C LEU A 1110 34.88 -4.83 30.38
N THR A 1111 35.54 -5.16 31.48
CA THR A 1111 36.77 -4.48 31.94
C THR A 1111 38.04 -5.02 31.28
N SER A 1112 37.93 -6.13 30.53
CA SER A 1112 39.03 -6.79 29.83
C SER A 1112 38.54 -7.41 28.51
N PRO A 1113 39.40 -7.58 27.49
CA PRO A 1113 39.01 -8.20 26.22
C PRO A 1113 38.77 -9.71 26.42
N THR A 1114 37.50 -10.06 26.60
CA THR A 1114 36.98 -11.41 26.92
C THR A 1114 35.98 -11.84 25.87
N SER A 1115 35.61 -13.13 25.82
CA SER A 1115 34.80 -13.69 24.73
C SER A 1115 33.34 -13.23 24.76
N LEU A 1116 32.71 -13.21 23.58
CA LEU A 1116 31.30 -12.82 23.39
C LEU A 1116 30.34 -13.59 24.31
N SER A 1117 30.60 -14.88 24.56
CA SER A 1117 29.86 -15.72 25.53
C SER A 1117 29.79 -15.16 26.96
N THR A 1118 30.67 -14.25 27.35
CA THR A 1118 30.67 -13.59 28.69
C THR A 1118 29.97 -12.23 28.70
N PHE A 1119 29.51 -11.77 27.54
CA PHE A 1119 28.81 -10.49 27.35
C PHE A 1119 27.37 -10.77 26.92
N ASN A 1120 26.39 -10.16 27.61
CA ASN A 1120 24.99 -10.17 27.18
C ASN A 1120 24.46 -11.57 26.76
N ASN A 1121 24.71 -12.60 27.57
CA ASN A 1121 24.33 -13.99 27.32
C ASN A 1121 24.89 -14.64 26.03
N GLY A 1122 25.85 -14.01 25.35
CA GLY A 1122 26.38 -14.44 24.05
C GLY A 1122 25.98 -13.53 22.87
N GLU A 1123 25.15 -12.51 23.11
CA GLU A 1123 24.54 -11.69 22.05
C GLU A 1123 25.24 -10.34 21.88
N ALA A 1124 25.66 -9.99 20.66
CA ALA A 1124 26.20 -8.67 20.36
C ALA A 1124 25.07 -7.63 20.16
N LEU A 1125 25.38 -6.34 20.34
CA LEU A 1125 24.37 -5.29 20.28
C LEU A 1125 24.17 -4.76 18.84
N ILE A 1126 22.92 -4.74 18.39
CA ILE A 1126 22.50 -4.25 17.06
C ILE A 1126 21.69 -2.94 17.09
N GLN A 1127 21.49 -2.32 18.26
CA GLN A 1127 20.88 -1.00 18.26
C GLN A 1127 21.91 0.03 17.73
N LYS A 1128 21.46 1.07 17.02
CA LYS A 1128 22.38 2.14 16.60
C LYS A 1128 22.96 2.88 17.81
N LEU A 1129 22.21 2.87 18.92
CA LEU A 1129 22.52 3.50 20.19
C LEU A 1129 22.27 2.49 21.30
N ASP A 1130 23.31 2.12 22.03
CA ASP A 1130 23.26 1.19 23.15
C ASP A 1130 23.63 1.86 24.47
N TRP A 1131 23.04 1.39 25.57
CA TRP A 1131 23.26 1.93 26.92
C TRP A 1131 24.15 1.01 27.74
N LEU A 1132 25.43 1.39 27.88
CA LEU A 1132 26.40 0.56 28.58
C LEU A 1132 26.62 1.02 30.02
N ARG A 1133 26.46 0.09 30.95
CA ARG A 1133 26.62 0.28 32.40
C ARG A 1133 28.10 0.13 32.78
N PHE A 1134 28.63 1.14 33.46
CA PHE A 1134 29.98 1.15 34.00
C PHE A 1134 29.97 1.34 35.52
N PRO A 1135 30.16 0.27 36.33
CA PRO A 1135 30.25 0.38 37.79
C PRO A 1135 31.60 0.95 38.22
N ILE A 1136 31.60 1.88 39.17
CA ILE A 1136 32.83 2.47 39.75
C ILE A 1136 33.22 1.68 41.00
N THR A 1137 34.04 0.64 40.80
CA THR A 1137 34.56 -0.23 41.87
C THR A 1137 35.86 0.27 42.51
N SER A 1138 36.41 1.39 42.02
CA SER A 1138 37.66 1.99 42.52
C SER A 1138 37.76 3.45 42.11
N SER A 1139 38.37 4.28 42.96
CA SER A 1139 38.45 5.74 42.76
C SER A 1139 39.11 6.12 41.44
N TRP A 1140 38.60 7.16 40.79
CA TRP A 1140 39.01 7.59 39.46
C TRP A 1140 39.53 9.03 39.51
N ALA A 1141 40.85 9.17 39.56
CA ALA A 1141 41.53 10.47 39.62
C ALA A 1141 41.30 11.31 38.35
N PRO A 1142 41.39 12.66 38.43
CA PRO A 1142 41.39 13.55 37.27
C PRO A 1142 42.46 13.17 36.24
N GLY A 1143 42.15 13.37 34.96
CA GLY A 1143 43.02 13.07 33.82
C GLY A 1143 43.14 11.58 33.47
N ALA A 1144 42.89 10.66 34.40
CA ALA A 1144 43.13 9.23 34.21
C ALA A 1144 42.17 8.59 33.20
N ILE A 1145 42.71 7.74 32.33
CA ILE A 1145 41.97 6.99 31.29
C ILE A 1145 41.72 5.56 31.76
N ARG A 1146 40.53 5.03 31.49
CA ARG A 1146 40.15 3.62 31.62
C ARG A 1146 39.68 3.11 30.25
N THR A 1147 40.10 1.91 29.87
CA THR A 1147 39.59 1.24 28.65
C THR A 1147 38.54 0.20 29.06
N VAL A 1148 37.45 0.14 28.30
CA VAL A 1148 36.34 -0.82 28.48
C VAL A 1148 35.91 -1.38 27.13
N TYR A 1149 35.27 -2.54 27.13
CA TYR A 1149 34.93 -3.28 25.91
C TYR A 1149 33.46 -3.70 25.89
N TYR A 1150 32.89 -3.82 24.70
CA TYR A 1150 31.55 -4.36 24.43
C TYR A 1150 31.50 -4.92 23.01
N TYR A 1151 30.44 -5.64 22.66
CA TYR A 1151 30.23 -6.18 21.33
C TYR A 1151 29.09 -5.46 20.61
N SER A 1152 29.29 -5.14 19.32
CA SER A 1152 28.25 -4.63 18.45
C SER A 1152 28.36 -5.17 17.02
N GLU A 1153 27.23 -5.59 16.49
CA GLU A 1153 27.07 -6.10 15.11
C GLU A 1153 27.54 -5.11 14.06
N PHE A 1154 27.32 -3.82 14.30
CA PHE A 1154 27.82 -2.75 13.44
C PHE A 1154 29.35 -2.74 13.34
N ALA A 1155 30.08 -3.08 14.41
CA ALA A 1155 31.54 -3.21 14.35
C ALA A 1155 32.00 -4.41 13.50
N GLY A 1156 31.09 -5.32 13.13
CA GLY A 1156 31.33 -6.38 12.15
C GLY A 1156 31.36 -5.90 10.69
N THR A 1157 30.82 -4.71 10.37
CA THR A 1157 30.64 -4.22 8.96
C THR A 1157 31.79 -3.35 8.42
N GLY A 1158 32.95 -3.38 9.08
CA GLY A 1158 34.15 -2.63 8.67
C GLY A 1158 34.17 -1.15 9.09
N ILE A 1159 33.36 -0.78 10.09
CA ILE A 1159 33.25 0.60 10.59
C ILE A 1159 34.58 1.10 11.17
N THR A 1160 34.97 2.33 10.82
CA THR A 1160 36.16 3.00 11.36
C THR A 1160 35.83 3.81 12.62
N GLY A 1161 36.83 4.07 13.47
CA GLY A 1161 36.65 4.79 14.74
C GLY A 1161 36.04 6.20 14.62
N ALA A 1162 36.04 6.81 13.43
CA ALA A 1162 35.41 8.12 13.16
C ALA A 1162 33.88 8.07 13.11
N LYS A 1163 33.28 6.87 13.01
CA LYS A 1163 31.82 6.62 13.06
C LYS A 1163 31.34 6.14 14.44
N LEU A 1164 32.25 6.00 15.40
CA LEU A 1164 31.94 5.61 16.77
C LEU A 1164 31.93 6.86 17.65
N SER A 1165 30.83 7.10 18.36
CA SER A 1165 30.67 8.29 19.21
C SER A 1165 30.05 7.94 20.56
N CYS A 1166 30.58 8.50 21.65
CA CYS A 1166 29.89 8.52 22.94
C CYS A 1166 28.83 9.64 22.92
N GLU A 1167 27.74 9.47 22.17
CA GLU A 1167 26.65 10.46 22.05
C GLU A 1167 26.15 10.93 23.43
N TYR A 1168 26.16 10.05 24.44
CA TYR A 1168 25.56 10.33 25.75
C TYR A 1168 26.53 10.37 26.92
N GLY A 1169 27.83 10.13 26.70
CA GLY A 1169 28.85 10.26 27.75
C GLY A 1169 28.81 11.65 28.39
N ARG A 1170 28.71 12.70 27.55
CA ARG A 1170 28.59 14.11 27.99
C ARG A 1170 27.26 14.50 28.64
N TRP A 1171 26.22 13.64 28.68
CA TRP A 1171 24.87 14.04 29.13
C TRP A 1171 24.39 13.35 30.42
N TYR A 1172 24.91 12.16 30.73
CA TYR A 1172 24.64 11.44 31.98
C TYR A 1172 25.83 11.46 32.95
N ASN A 1173 27.04 11.66 32.43
CA ASN A 1173 28.28 11.66 33.22
C ASN A 1173 29.36 12.50 32.52
N PRO A 1174 29.20 13.84 32.37
CA PRO A 1174 30.09 14.71 31.61
C PRO A 1174 31.47 14.94 32.25
N GLY A 1175 31.65 14.56 33.51
CA GLY A 1175 32.98 14.37 34.08
C GLY A 1175 33.76 13.25 33.39
N ILE A 1176 33.07 12.30 32.76
CA ILE A 1176 33.64 11.22 31.95
C ILE A 1176 33.50 11.58 30.46
N VAL A 1177 34.64 11.75 29.79
CA VAL A 1177 34.65 11.96 28.34
C VAL A 1177 35.23 10.76 27.61
N CYS A 1178 34.58 10.36 26.53
CA CYS A 1178 35.21 9.55 25.48
C CYS A 1178 36.48 10.27 25.00
N VAL A 1179 37.61 9.56 24.95
CA VAL A 1179 38.87 10.07 24.35
C VAL A 1179 39.33 9.25 23.15
N GLY A 1180 38.76 8.07 22.92
CA GLY A 1180 39.07 7.25 21.75
C GLY A 1180 38.18 6.01 21.64
N PHE A 1181 38.08 5.50 20.42
CA PHE A 1181 37.45 4.22 20.09
C PHE A 1181 38.39 3.39 19.24
N SER A 1182 38.32 2.06 19.35
CA SER A 1182 38.87 1.16 18.34
C SER A 1182 38.03 -0.12 18.22
N VAL A 1183 37.58 -0.43 17.01
CA VAL A 1183 37.12 -1.79 16.66
C VAL A 1183 38.31 -2.74 16.77
N LYS A 1184 38.09 -3.96 17.26
CA LYS A 1184 39.11 -5.02 17.31
C LYS A 1184 38.91 -6.01 16.17
N SER A 1185 40.02 -6.45 15.60
CA SER A 1185 40.07 -7.52 14.60
C SER A 1185 39.89 -8.91 15.23
N ASN A 1186 40.34 -9.07 16.47
CA ASN A 1186 40.15 -10.29 17.27
C ASN A 1186 39.90 -9.91 18.75
N PRO A 1187 38.82 -10.42 19.39
CA PRO A 1187 37.63 -11.00 18.76
C PRO A 1187 36.91 -10.01 17.84
N LYS A 1188 36.28 -10.52 16.76
CA LYS A 1188 35.45 -9.74 15.83
C LYS A 1188 34.30 -9.06 16.58
N MET A 1189 33.80 -7.94 16.04
CA MET A 1189 32.63 -7.19 16.58
C MET A 1189 32.85 -6.52 17.95
N MET A 1190 34.00 -6.73 18.59
CA MET A 1190 34.34 -6.06 19.85
C MET A 1190 34.83 -4.63 19.61
N VAL A 1191 34.28 -3.68 20.35
CA VAL A 1191 34.68 -2.27 20.37
C VAL A 1191 35.31 -1.95 21.71
N ALA A 1192 36.52 -1.37 21.69
CA ALA A 1192 37.13 -0.78 22.87
C ALA A 1192 36.82 0.73 22.92
N VAL A 1193 36.33 1.19 24.07
CA VAL A 1193 36.10 2.60 24.40
C VAL A 1193 37.13 3.06 25.42
N GLN A 1194 37.79 4.18 25.15
CA GLN A 1194 38.62 4.86 26.12
C GLN A 1194 37.82 5.99 26.76
N LEU A 1195 37.59 5.87 28.06
CA LEU A 1195 36.90 6.84 28.89
C LEU A 1195 37.92 7.54 29.78
N ARG A 1196 37.80 8.86 29.97
CA ARG A 1196 38.67 9.66 30.85
C ARG A 1196 37.85 10.38 31.89
N ASN A 1197 38.18 10.25 33.18
CA ASN A 1197 37.73 11.26 34.14
C ASN A 1197 38.48 12.55 33.81
N ALA A 1198 37.75 13.53 33.30
CA ALA A 1198 38.25 14.82 32.93
C ALA A 1198 37.88 15.89 33.98
N GLY A 1199 36.89 15.61 34.85
CA GLY A 1199 36.48 16.52 35.92
C GLY A 1199 37.63 16.90 36.84
N ALA A 1200 37.57 18.11 37.41
CA ALA A 1200 38.62 18.66 38.28
C ALA A 1200 38.75 17.97 39.65
N THR A 1201 38.04 16.87 39.88
CA THR A 1201 37.94 16.16 41.16
C THR A 1201 37.97 14.63 40.96
N THR A 1202 38.50 13.92 41.95
CA THR A 1202 38.48 12.45 41.99
C THR A 1202 37.05 11.95 42.17
N ILE A 1203 36.58 11.10 41.28
CA ILE A 1203 35.31 10.39 41.46
C ILE A 1203 35.57 9.24 42.45
N PRO A 1204 34.85 9.16 43.57
CA PRO A 1204 35.15 8.19 44.62
C PRO A 1204 34.77 6.76 44.21
N GLY A 1205 35.54 5.77 44.69
CA GLY A 1205 35.34 4.34 44.45
C GLY A 1205 34.18 3.70 45.23
N THR A 1206 33.09 4.42 45.45
CA THR A 1206 32.02 4.00 46.38
C THR A 1206 31.05 3.03 45.73
N ALA A 1207 30.74 1.93 46.42
CA ALA A 1207 29.73 0.97 46.01
C ALA A 1207 28.37 1.67 45.72
N GLY A 1208 27.75 1.32 44.59
CA GLY A 1208 26.52 1.95 44.11
C GLY A 1208 26.73 3.06 43.07
N ILE A 1209 27.93 3.63 42.94
CA ILE A 1209 28.22 4.60 41.87
C ILE A 1209 28.31 3.88 40.52
N VAL A 1210 27.42 4.25 39.60
CA VAL A 1210 27.27 3.67 38.26
C VAL A 1210 27.18 4.81 37.26
N PHE A 1211 27.97 4.71 36.19
CA PHE A 1211 27.84 5.58 35.01
C PHE A 1211 27.16 4.84 33.86
N PHE A 1212 26.44 5.60 33.05
CA PHE A 1212 25.78 5.13 31.84
C PHE A 1212 26.39 5.84 30.64
N VAL A 1213 27.11 5.08 29.82
CA VAL A 1213 27.69 5.59 28.57
C VAL A 1213 26.81 5.08 27.43
N GLY A 1214 25.96 5.95 26.91
CA GLY A 1214 25.31 5.69 25.63
C GLY A 1214 26.36 5.80 24.51
N VAL A 1215 26.65 4.66 23.88
CA VAL A 1215 27.55 4.55 22.73
C VAL A 1215 26.71 4.46 21.46
N GLN A 1216 27.14 5.15 20.40
CA GLN A 1216 26.54 5.01 19.08
C GLN A 1216 27.48 4.17 18.20
N THR A 1217 26.93 3.08 17.71
CA THR A 1217 27.57 2.09 16.86
C THR A 1217 26.76 1.97 15.59
N GLY A 1218 27.35 2.33 14.46
CA GLY A 1218 26.68 2.25 13.16
C GLY A 1218 27.27 3.23 12.16
N PRO A 1219 27.12 2.94 10.86
CA PRO A 1219 27.35 3.95 9.84
C PRO A 1219 26.23 5.01 9.95
#